data_AF-A0A3C0V7P0-F1
#
_entry.id   AF-A0A3C0V7P0-F1
#
_cell.length_a   1.000
_cell.length_b   1.000
_cell.length_c   1.000
_cell.angle_alpha   90.00
_cell.angle_beta   90.00
_cell.angle_gamma   90.00
#
_symmetry.space_group_name_H-M   'P 1'
#
loop_
_entity.id
_entity.type
_entity.pdbx_description
1 polymer ?
#
loop_
_entity_poly.entity_id
_entity_poly.type
_entity_poly.pdbx_seq_one_letter_code
_entity_poly.pdbx_strand_id
1 'polypeptide(L)'
;MFNTVKSNLDLLQVITQETGLVMKGKHLEECPFCHNHGCFSLVPQSNNQDYKCFSCQERGDVFIFLEKYLGLSKSDALYDAARRAGVTLPEKSEGKKTTGNIETESDQERMYRLAAEFYHNAMLEEDLPGKKYPDAQEWFIRSRGHTPDTLQKMHAGWSTGKLLPYLLEQGFTVEDCIKYGIATIRKKKGKAAETPQEDLPPADFFWPGLAIFPVIDSTGKVITLTTKDPSKKFPDLQLKGIPKKWFLNNAALGRSDILCEGQNDIASLLDIGIEAMGSCGAPGQEQLILLKNHYSGKMLSLWFDKDAQQPWATDKANGNGGASHIRFIYHGLADSDVVVKIIVHPGEGKDPDDYIRALLAAGKSPMEVKNSIRELKRDALDPLEWETGQLAIIPDKRDRLEAFKARKLATMINSLESQADQEIAVDAAAKAIGISMKAMEDLINSAVDLYSSLQEQFNGDLKKADAHNLSQAIFRWFGNGAGARFYKTGDDRVFLYYQRRQYEIGNNLTFNTLMFQLTRLAFVEKPGNIVWYFLQQLANLYGDPVDMMSWMHTDREKDIAYLNLNSDHNKIVRLAPGQEPELIDNGTNEQGILLTKSPQMRHFQYLPTASEADGFAALKSLIMDTTPCEVHLRYFLVAWTASIFLMNLQSDRGLVQITANSSVGKSKVAERISQLIYGASYVGKGTGAAETRVATNNPLMFLDNVENRNLTQGLVDFMLLLANSSHKPKAKSGSDSEVIYQRLDSMAIITSIEPFPGRLPELVNRAFHIELDGQFKQHGYMHDEVMRSISKNRNLILSVLLRMIAVDVLPNLSGRADWSKFIQTQHGAHTKDRNNEHICTMLIILEALLKRLPLKNDDRPAKEQAGALMGWWITYWNEREKTTSVTSNTLLTMMDGLAKEIMTKIKGAGDNCSFSAHPEFKAPYPKGAIGETAMNEQGVQVKVYFDNEYRQEFFLTNKMQEVVMDKDVEDIARTFQRLEFIITSAELYTLFNRFCKGQGIRNSYEGASALAARIRTDKDVMEMGGWTYISPAGKKGHNQYRKSGGQWYWRFSKRFEVRD
;
A
#
# COMPACT_ATOMS: atom_id res chain seq x y z
N MET A 1 -9.05 -48.41 43.07
CA MET A 1 -8.12 -48.95 42.05
C MET A 1 -7.08 -47.93 41.63
N PHE A 2 -7.40 -46.78 41.02
CA PHE A 2 -6.39 -45.74 40.70
C PHE A 2 -5.53 -45.32 41.91
N ASN A 3 -6.16 -45.01 43.05
CA ASN A 3 -5.41 -44.68 44.27
C ASN A 3 -4.59 -45.85 44.80
N THR A 4 -5.00 -47.10 44.55
CA THR A 4 -4.31 -48.33 44.96
C THR A 4 -3.06 -48.58 44.12
N VAL A 5 -3.15 -48.36 42.80
CA VAL A 5 -2.02 -48.41 41.88
C VAL A 5 -1.03 -47.28 42.22
N LYS A 6 -1.54 -46.06 42.41
CA LYS A 6 -0.74 -44.88 42.74
C LYS A 6 0.00 -45.02 44.07
N SER A 7 -0.63 -45.58 45.11
CA SER A 7 0.00 -45.77 46.42
C SER A 7 1.07 -46.88 46.46
N ASN A 8 1.08 -47.76 45.46
CA ASN A 8 2.03 -48.88 45.35
C ASN A 8 3.22 -48.54 44.43
N LEU A 9 3.33 -47.31 43.96
CA LEU A 9 4.42 -46.85 43.09
C LEU A 9 5.15 -45.67 43.74
N ASP A 10 6.48 -45.72 43.70
CA ASP A 10 7.32 -44.57 43.98
C ASP A 10 7.57 -43.79 42.68
N LEU A 11 7.02 -42.58 42.59
CA LEU A 11 7.17 -41.73 41.40
C LEU A 11 8.64 -41.43 41.09
N LEU A 12 9.47 -41.19 42.11
CA LEU A 12 10.90 -40.94 41.90
C LEU A 12 11.57 -42.15 41.26
N GLN A 13 11.25 -43.36 41.74
CA GLN A 13 11.81 -44.59 41.21
C GLN A 13 11.37 -44.81 39.75
N VAL A 14 10.10 -44.59 39.44
CA VAL A 14 9.58 -44.69 38.06
C VAL A 14 10.29 -43.70 37.15
N ILE A 15 10.41 -42.42 37.55
CA ILE A 15 11.13 -41.43 36.74
C ILE A 15 12.59 -41.82 36.56
N THR A 16 13.28 -42.26 37.62
CA THR A 16 14.69 -42.66 37.55
C THR A 16 14.91 -43.87 36.64
N GLN A 17 13.99 -44.85 36.65
CA GLN A 17 14.05 -46.02 35.77
C GLN A 17 13.83 -45.66 34.30
N GLU A 18 12.92 -44.73 34.01
CA GLU A 18 12.57 -44.34 32.65
C GLU A 18 13.54 -43.32 32.03
N THR A 19 14.16 -42.47 32.85
CA THR A 19 15.00 -41.35 32.39
C THR A 19 16.48 -41.53 32.72
N GLY A 20 16.82 -42.36 33.70
CA GLY A 20 18.17 -42.44 34.28
C GLY A 20 18.56 -41.23 35.14
N LEU A 21 17.70 -40.23 35.28
CA LEU A 21 18.00 -38.98 35.98
C LEU A 21 17.93 -39.16 37.50
N VAL A 22 18.89 -38.55 38.20
CA VAL A 22 19.00 -38.62 39.66
C VAL A 22 18.61 -37.29 40.33
N MET A 23 18.15 -37.37 41.58
CA MET A 23 17.84 -36.17 42.36
C MET A 23 19.11 -35.45 42.80
N LYS A 24 19.15 -34.14 42.57
CA LYS A 24 20.20 -33.23 43.04
C LYS A 24 19.59 -32.20 43.99
N GLY A 25 19.56 -32.54 45.28
CA GLY A 25 18.89 -31.72 46.29
C GLY A 25 17.36 -31.85 46.22
N LYS A 26 16.66 -30.73 45.99
CA LYS A 26 15.17 -30.71 45.89
C LYS A 26 14.64 -30.88 44.46
N HIS A 27 15.53 -30.96 43.47
CA HIS A 27 15.19 -31.01 42.05
C HIS A 27 15.85 -32.21 41.38
N LEU A 28 15.27 -32.69 40.27
CA LEU A 28 15.95 -33.60 39.34
C LEU A 28 17.09 -32.85 38.62
N GLU A 29 18.11 -33.60 38.20
CA GLU A 29 19.27 -33.05 37.47
C GLU A 29 18.85 -32.18 36.27
N GLU A 30 17.86 -32.64 35.50
CA GLU A 30 17.14 -31.88 34.48
C GLU A 30 15.66 -32.28 34.41
N CYS A 31 14.85 -31.50 33.70
CA CYS A 31 13.45 -31.86 33.44
C CYS A 31 13.35 -32.95 32.35
N PRO A 32 12.66 -34.09 32.60
CA PRO A 32 12.44 -35.13 31.58
C PRO A 32 11.70 -34.68 30.32
N PHE A 33 11.05 -33.52 30.34
CA PHE A 33 10.22 -33.00 29.25
C PHE A 33 10.85 -31.84 28.49
N CYS A 34 11.51 -30.91 29.19
CA CYS A 34 12.09 -29.71 28.58
C CYS A 34 13.60 -29.58 28.75
N HIS A 35 14.24 -30.56 29.40
CA HIS A 35 15.70 -30.67 29.61
C HIS A 35 16.37 -29.48 30.32
N ASN A 36 15.60 -28.54 30.89
CA ASN A 36 16.17 -27.46 31.71
C ASN A 36 16.58 -27.97 33.10
N HIS A 37 17.72 -27.49 33.60
CA HIS A 37 18.24 -27.84 34.92
C HIS A 37 17.51 -27.14 36.07
N GLY A 38 17.43 -27.80 37.24
CA GLY A 38 16.97 -27.20 38.50
C GLY A 38 15.50 -26.78 38.54
N CYS A 39 14.68 -27.21 37.57
CA CYS A 39 13.30 -26.75 37.43
C CYS A 39 12.24 -27.82 37.72
N PHE A 40 12.61 -29.10 37.79
CA PHE A 40 11.68 -30.22 38.00
C PHE A 40 11.73 -30.69 39.45
N SER A 41 10.60 -30.66 40.15
CA SER A 41 10.51 -30.99 41.59
C SER A 41 9.42 -32.02 41.85
N LEU A 42 9.69 -32.92 42.78
CA LEU A 42 8.68 -33.81 43.37
C LEU A 42 8.06 -33.13 44.58
N VAL A 43 6.73 -33.08 44.64
CA VAL A 43 5.97 -32.49 45.73
C VAL A 43 5.59 -33.60 46.71
N PRO A 44 6.12 -33.62 47.95
CA PRO A 44 5.72 -34.60 48.94
C PRO A 44 4.36 -34.19 49.52
N GLN A 45 3.29 -34.88 49.13
CA GLN A 45 2.07 -34.93 49.94
C GLN A 45 1.77 -36.38 50.31
N SER A 46 1.60 -36.60 51.62
CA SER A 46 1.16 -37.82 52.31
C SER A 46 0.80 -39.01 51.39
N ASN A 47 1.82 -39.80 51.04
CA ASN A 47 1.77 -41.08 50.29
C ASN A 47 1.48 -41.04 48.78
N ASN A 48 1.37 -39.88 48.13
CA ASN A 48 1.22 -39.78 46.67
C ASN A 48 2.11 -38.64 46.16
N GLN A 49 3.28 -38.99 45.61
CA GLN A 49 4.18 -38.00 45.02
C GLN A 49 3.60 -37.52 43.68
N ASP A 50 3.40 -36.22 43.53
CA ASP A 50 3.14 -35.56 42.26
C ASP A 50 4.41 -34.79 41.85
N TYR A 51 4.61 -34.53 40.56
CA TYR A 51 5.71 -33.73 40.06
C TYR A 51 5.23 -32.39 39.50
N LYS A 52 6.13 -31.41 39.49
CA LYS A 52 5.95 -30.14 38.78
C LYS A 52 7.28 -29.63 38.23
N CYS A 53 7.26 -29.22 36.97
CA CYS A 53 8.31 -28.42 36.35
C CYS A 53 7.94 -26.94 36.40
N PHE A 54 8.79 -26.11 36.98
CA PHE A 54 8.60 -24.66 37.05
C PHE A 54 8.98 -23.92 35.76
N SER A 55 9.64 -24.60 34.80
CA SER A 55 10.03 -24.02 33.51
C SER A 55 8.97 -24.28 32.44
N CYS A 56 8.66 -25.54 32.11
CA CYS A 56 7.63 -25.88 31.11
C CYS A 56 6.21 -25.98 31.67
N GLN A 57 6.01 -25.71 32.97
CA GLN A 57 4.73 -25.81 33.69
C GLN A 57 4.09 -27.20 33.73
N GLU A 58 4.77 -28.23 33.21
CA GLU A 58 4.31 -29.61 33.22
C GLU A 58 4.15 -30.11 34.65
N ARG A 59 3.01 -30.73 34.97
CA ARG A 59 2.70 -31.22 36.31
C ARG A 59 1.80 -32.44 36.22
N GLY A 60 1.97 -33.36 37.13
CA GLY A 60 1.12 -34.53 37.16
C GLY A 60 1.58 -35.58 38.15
N ASP A 61 0.95 -36.73 38.07
CA ASP A 61 1.34 -37.90 38.84
C ASP A 61 2.02 -38.95 37.97
N VAL A 62 2.24 -40.14 38.53
CA VAL A 62 2.87 -41.26 37.82
C VAL A 62 2.16 -41.63 36.52
N PHE A 63 0.83 -41.49 36.44
CA PHE A 63 0.10 -41.82 35.23
C PHE A 63 0.32 -40.76 34.15
N ILE A 64 0.25 -39.47 34.52
CA ILE A 64 0.49 -38.36 33.59
C ILE A 64 1.95 -38.37 33.12
N PHE A 65 2.88 -38.73 34.01
CA PHE A 65 4.29 -38.92 33.64
C PHE A 65 4.42 -40.00 32.57
N LEU A 66 3.87 -41.20 32.79
CA LEU A 66 3.94 -42.30 31.82
C LEU A 66 3.19 -41.98 30.51
N GLU A 67 2.03 -41.31 30.59
CA GLU A 67 1.27 -40.85 29.41
C GLU A 67 2.14 -39.94 28.53
N LYS A 68 2.78 -38.93 29.12
CA LYS A 68 3.53 -37.93 28.36
C LYS A 68 4.95 -38.37 28.00
N TYR A 69 5.63 -39.07 28.90
CA TYR A 69 7.02 -39.48 28.70
C TYR A 69 7.12 -40.69 27.78
N LEU A 70 6.19 -41.66 27.89
CA LEU A 70 6.17 -42.85 27.03
C LEU A 70 5.17 -42.76 25.87
N GLY A 71 4.43 -41.65 25.76
CA GLY A 71 3.43 -41.45 24.70
C GLY A 71 2.25 -42.43 24.79
N LEU A 72 1.95 -42.93 25.99
CA LEU A 72 0.89 -43.92 26.22
C LEU A 72 -0.48 -43.25 26.21
N SER A 73 -1.54 -43.97 25.81
CA SER A 73 -2.90 -43.51 26.08
C SER A 73 -3.18 -43.55 27.58
N LYS A 74 -4.15 -42.76 28.08
CA LYS A 74 -4.56 -42.77 29.50
C LYS A 74 -4.92 -44.17 30.04
N SER A 75 -5.44 -45.03 29.15
CA SER A 75 -5.72 -46.45 29.42
C SER A 75 -4.42 -47.23 29.62
N ASP A 76 -3.49 -47.08 28.68
CA ASP A 76 -2.26 -47.87 28.64
C ASP A 76 -1.30 -47.44 29.75
N ALA A 77 -1.25 -46.14 30.06
CA ALA A 77 -0.52 -45.60 31.22
C ALA A 77 -1.05 -46.18 32.55
N LEU A 78 -2.37 -46.40 32.66
CA LEU A 78 -2.97 -47.05 33.84
C LEU A 78 -2.60 -48.54 33.91
N TYR A 79 -2.65 -49.28 32.80
CA TYR A 79 -2.25 -50.69 32.78
C TYR A 79 -0.76 -50.89 33.02
N ASP A 80 0.08 -50.03 32.47
CA ASP A 80 1.52 -50.06 32.67
C ASP A 80 1.88 -49.74 34.13
N ALA A 81 1.29 -48.68 34.69
CA ALA A 81 1.42 -48.38 36.12
C ALA A 81 0.89 -49.53 37.01
N ALA A 82 -0.24 -50.14 36.66
CA ALA A 82 -0.79 -51.25 37.44
C ALA A 82 0.08 -52.50 37.39
N ARG A 83 0.67 -52.80 36.22
CA ARG A 83 1.67 -53.88 36.06
C ARG A 83 2.89 -53.63 36.95
N ARG A 84 3.43 -52.42 36.96
CA ARG A 84 4.57 -52.02 37.81
C ARG A 84 4.23 -52.06 39.30
N ALA A 85 3.00 -51.72 39.64
CA ALA A 85 2.48 -51.76 41.00
C ALA A 85 2.11 -53.16 41.50
N GLY A 86 2.19 -54.19 40.63
CA GLY A 86 1.73 -55.55 40.94
C GLY A 86 0.21 -55.65 41.16
N VAL A 87 -0.57 -54.71 40.63
CA VAL A 87 -2.03 -54.64 40.78
C VAL A 87 -2.70 -55.14 39.51
N THR A 88 -3.49 -56.20 39.61
CA THR A 88 -4.29 -56.71 38.49
C THR A 88 -5.50 -55.82 38.24
N LEU A 89 -5.61 -55.22 37.06
CA LEU A 89 -6.79 -54.48 36.62
C LEU A 89 -7.73 -55.38 35.80
N PRO A 90 -9.06 -55.21 35.91
CA PRO A 90 -10.01 -55.89 35.04
C PRO A 90 -9.82 -55.42 33.59
N GLU A 91 -9.74 -56.37 32.65
CA GLU A 91 -9.54 -56.10 31.22
C GLU A 91 -10.60 -55.14 30.66
N LYS A 92 -10.16 -54.27 29.76
CA LYS A 92 -10.95 -53.19 29.16
C LYS A 92 -12.15 -53.82 28.43
N SER A 93 -13.35 -53.60 28.94
CA SER A 93 -14.59 -53.96 28.27
C SER A 93 -14.80 -53.03 27.07
N GLU A 94 -14.24 -53.37 25.92
CA GLU A 94 -14.67 -52.77 24.65
C GLU A 94 -16.00 -53.39 24.23
N GLY A 95 -17.04 -52.54 24.25
CA GLY A 95 -18.38 -52.91 23.84
C GLY A 95 -18.40 -53.37 22.38
N LYS A 96 -18.68 -54.67 22.21
CA LYS A 96 -19.25 -55.31 21.01
C LYS A 96 -18.56 -54.98 19.66
N LYS A 97 -17.52 -55.75 19.35
CA LYS A 97 -17.58 -56.66 18.20
C LYS A 97 -17.35 -58.10 18.70
N THR A 98 -18.48 -58.79 18.85
CA THR A 98 -18.68 -60.24 18.63
C THR A 98 -17.49 -61.17 18.84
N THR A 99 -17.50 -61.83 20.00
CA THR A 99 -17.24 -63.28 20.20
C THR A 99 -16.23 -63.97 19.28
N GLY A 100 -15.07 -64.33 19.87
CA GLY A 100 -14.29 -65.50 19.49
C GLY A 100 -13.52 -65.38 18.18
N ASN A 101 -12.27 -64.92 18.27
CA ASN A 101 -11.17 -65.41 17.45
C ASN A 101 -9.88 -65.13 18.22
N ILE A 102 -9.25 -66.19 18.74
CA ILE A 102 -7.80 -66.31 18.60
C ILE A 102 -7.60 -66.15 17.10
N GLU A 103 -6.95 -65.08 16.62
CA GLU A 103 -6.60 -64.97 15.21
C GLU A 103 -5.79 -66.21 14.86
N THR A 104 -6.42 -67.19 14.22
CA THR A 104 -5.73 -68.32 13.62
C THR A 104 -4.79 -67.73 12.58
N GLU A 105 -3.47 -67.88 12.81
CA GLU A 105 -2.42 -67.54 11.85
C GLU A 105 -2.85 -68.05 10.47
N SER A 106 -3.02 -67.15 9.52
CA SER A 106 -3.41 -67.52 8.16
C SER A 106 -2.30 -68.35 7.51
N ASP A 107 -2.64 -69.19 6.53
CA ASP A 107 -1.65 -69.99 5.80
C ASP A 107 -0.53 -69.13 5.18
N GLN A 108 -0.87 -67.89 4.77
CA GLN A 108 0.10 -66.92 4.27
C GLN A 108 1.07 -66.45 5.37
N GLU A 109 0.54 -66.02 6.52
CA GLU A 109 1.35 -65.56 7.65
C GLU A 109 2.27 -66.68 8.15
N ARG A 110 1.74 -67.91 8.29
CA ARG A 110 2.52 -69.09 8.68
C ARG A 110 3.65 -69.37 7.70
N MET A 111 3.38 -69.29 6.40
CA MET A 111 4.38 -69.53 5.36
C MET A 111 5.47 -68.47 5.34
N TYR A 112 5.13 -67.19 5.49
CA TYR A 112 6.12 -66.10 5.52
C TYR A 112 7.00 -66.17 6.76
N ARG A 113 6.42 -66.51 7.92
CA ARG A 113 7.18 -66.77 9.15
C ARG A 113 8.15 -67.94 8.99
N LEU A 114 7.67 -69.10 8.52
CA LEU A 114 8.51 -70.28 8.29
C LEU A 114 9.61 -70.03 7.24
N ALA A 115 9.32 -69.25 6.20
CA ALA A 115 10.32 -68.86 5.21
C ALA A 115 11.40 -67.95 5.81
N ALA A 116 11.02 -66.98 6.64
CA ALA A 116 11.98 -66.12 7.35
C ALA A 116 12.87 -66.95 8.31
N GLU A 117 12.27 -67.84 9.10
CA GLU A 117 13.00 -68.76 10.00
C GLU A 117 13.97 -69.66 9.22
N PHE A 118 13.52 -70.25 8.10
CA PHE A 118 14.33 -71.09 7.24
C PHE A 118 15.55 -70.33 6.69
N TYR A 119 15.35 -69.13 6.16
CA TYR A 119 16.44 -68.32 5.63
C TYR A 119 17.38 -67.81 6.74
N HIS A 120 16.85 -67.46 7.92
CA HIS A 120 17.67 -67.04 9.05
C HIS A 120 18.55 -68.18 9.57
N ASN A 121 18.00 -69.39 9.73
CA ASN A 121 18.78 -70.57 10.11
C ASN A 121 19.87 -70.88 9.08
N ALA A 122 19.56 -70.75 7.79
CA ALA A 122 20.54 -70.91 6.72
C ALA A 122 21.67 -69.86 6.72
N MET A 123 21.46 -68.70 7.36
CA MET A 123 22.50 -67.69 7.57
C MET A 123 23.39 -68.05 8.77
N LEU A 124 22.86 -68.74 9.79
CA LEU A 124 23.57 -69.16 10.99
C LEU A 124 24.42 -70.44 10.80
N GLU A 125 24.05 -71.32 9.86
CA GLU A 125 24.77 -72.57 9.61
C GLU A 125 26.16 -72.34 8.99
N GLU A 126 27.23 -72.64 9.75
CA GLU A 126 28.64 -72.43 9.35
C GLU A 126 29.19 -73.46 8.34
N ASP A 127 28.60 -74.65 8.20
CA ASP A 127 29.28 -75.78 7.54
C ASP A 127 28.34 -76.69 6.72
N LEU A 128 28.17 -76.38 5.43
CA LEU A 128 27.66 -77.34 4.45
C LEU A 128 28.75 -77.65 3.40
N PRO A 129 29.31 -78.87 3.40
CA PRO A 129 30.34 -79.26 2.43
C PRO A 129 29.84 -79.16 0.98
N GLY A 130 30.57 -78.41 0.14
CA GLY A 130 30.41 -78.42 -1.32
C GLY A 130 29.59 -77.28 -1.95
N LYS A 131 29.31 -76.17 -1.24
CA LYS A 131 28.59 -75.02 -1.83
C LYS A 131 29.52 -74.04 -2.56
N LYS A 132 29.00 -73.53 -3.67
CA LYS A 132 29.63 -72.62 -4.65
C LYS A 132 29.23 -71.15 -4.41
N TYR A 133 28.72 -70.84 -3.22
CA TYR A 133 28.15 -69.54 -2.88
C TYR A 133 29.05 -68.87 -1.83
N PRO A 134 29.37 -67.57 -1.96
CA PRO A 134 30.13 -66.85 -0.94
C PRO A 134 29.39 -66.93 0.39
N ASP A 135 30.12 -67.23 1.46
CA ASP A 135 29.57 -67.51 2.78
C ASP A 135 28.66 -66.35 3.24
N ALA A 136 27.44 -66.65 3.69
CA ALA A 136 26.48 -65.64 4.11
C ALA A 136 27.08 -64.68 5.16
N GLN A 137 27.84 -65.25 6.11
CA GLN A 137 28.59 -64.51 7.12
C GLN A 137 29.74 -63.69 6.55
N GLU A 138 30.42 -64.13 5.48
CA GLU A 138 31.46 -63.35 4.81
C GLU A 138 30.89 -62.06 4.23
N TRP A 139 29.69 -62.10 3.65
CA TRP A 139 29.07 -60.90 3.13
C TRP A 139 28.57 -59.97 4.25
N PHE A 140 27.75 -60.48 5.18
CA PHE A 140 27.17 -59.67 6.24
C PHE A 140 28.21 -59.14 7.23
N ILE A 141 29.12 -59.99 7.71
CA ILE A 141 30.05 -59.65 8.79
C ILE A 141 31.36 -59.11 8.21
N ARG A 142 32.02 -59.83 7.29
CA ARG A 142 33.35 -59.37 6.80
C ARG A 142 33.27 -58.24 5.80
N SER A 143 32.34 -58.32 4.83
CA SER A 143 32.24 -57.33 3.76
C SER A 143 31.46 -56.09 4.18
N ARG A 144 30.34 -56.28 4.89
CA ARG A 144 29.47 -55.18 5.34
C ARG A 144 29.74 -54.71 6.77
N GLY A 145 30.34 -55.55 7.63
CA GLY A 145 30.71 -55.15 8.99
C GLY A 145 29.58 -55.23 10.01
N HIS A 146 28.47 -55.92 9.69
CA HIS A 146 27.31 -56.01 10.58
C HIS A 146 27.55 -56.94 11.77
N THR A 147 27.01 -56.56 12.93
CA THR A 147 27.11 -57.37 14.15
C THR A 147 26.10 -58.52 14.15
N PRO A 148 26.42 -59.68 14.77
CA PRO A 148 25.46 -60.79 14.88
C PRO A 148 24.13 -60.40 15.56
N ASP A 149 24.17 -59.52 16.55
CA ASP A 149 22.98 -59.02 17.26
C ASP A 149 22.03 -58.23 16.35
N THR A 150 22.57 -57.35 15.48
CA THR A 150 21.78 -56.64 14.48
C THR A 150 21.15 -57.60 13.47
N LEU A 151 21.93 -58.56 12.95
CA LEU A 151 21.42 -59.55 12.00
C LEU A 151 20.31 -60.41 12.60
N GLN A 152 20.43 -60.74 13.90
CA GLN A 152 19.39 -61.44 14.64
C GLN A 152 18.13 -60.59 14.80
N LYS A 153 18.26 -59.32 15.22
CA LYS A 153 17.12 -58.38 15.35
C LYS A 153 16.38 -58.15 14.04
N MET A 154 17.10 -58.12 12.91
CA MET A 154 16.51 -57.97 11.59
C MET A 154 15.98 -59.28 11.00
N HIS A 155 16.20 -60.42 11.67
CA HIS A 155 15.94 -61.75 11.12
C HIS A 155 16.58 -61.95 9.74
N ALA A 156 17.77 -61.37 9.53
CA ALA A 156 18.46 -61.41 8.26
C ALA A 156 18.78 -62.88 7.89
N GLY A 157 18.53 -63.24 6.64
CA GLY A 157 18.62 -64.61 6.16
C GLY A 157 19.40 -64.75 4.87
N TRP A 158 19.62 -65.99 4.45
CA TRP A 158 20.34 -66.32 3.22
C TRP A 158 19.58 -67.33 2.37
N SER A 159 19.37 -67.02 1.09
CA SER A 159 18.64 -67.92 0.20
C SER A 159 19.49 -69.13 -0.21
N THR A 160 18.94 -70.32 -0.04
CA THR A 160 19.62 -71.59 -0.38
C THR A 160 19.06 -72.26 -1.64
N GLY A 161 17.92 -71.78 -2.15
CA GLY A 161 17.13 -72.41 -3.23
C GLY A 161 16.48 -73.74 -2.84
N LYS A 162 16.30 -73.99 -1.55
CA LYS A 162 15.68 -75.19 -0.98
C LYS A 162 14.43 -74.89 -0.12
N LEU A 163 13.85 -73.69 -0.25
CA LEU A 163 12.69 -73.30 0.55
C LEU A 163 11.42 -74.05 0.11
N LEU A 164 11.18 -74.22 -1.19
CA LEU A 164 9.98 -74.91 -1.69
C LEU A 164 9.87 -76.36 -1.15
N PRO A 165 10.91 -77.22 -1.25
CA PRO A 165 10.86 -78.56 -0.64
C PRO A 165 10.54 -78.51 0.86
N TYR A 166 11.15 -77.58 1.60
CA TYR A 166 10.91 -77.42 3.03
C TYR A 166 9.45 -77.05 3.33
N LEU A 167 8.84 -76.12 2.58
CA LEU A 167 7.45 -75.73 2.79
C LEU A 167 6.45 -76.86 2.46
N LEU A 168 6.76 -77.70 1.47
CA LEU A 168 5.94 -78.89 1.17
C LEU A 168 5.99 -79.90 2.33
N GLU A 169 7.15 -80.08 2.97
CA GLU A 169 7.28 -80.89 4.20
C GLU A 169 6.51 -80.31 5.39
N GLN A 170 6.35 -78.97 5.46
CA GLN A 170 5.55 -78.28 6.47
C GLN A 170 4.03 -78.31 6.22
N GLY A 171 3.60 -78.96 5.13
CA GLY A 171 2.19 -79.21 4.81
C GLY A 171 1.56 -78.23 3.82
N PHE A 172 2.34 -77.37 3.15
CA PHE A 172 1.82 -76.48 2.10
C PHE A 172 1.73 -77.17 0.75
N THR A 173 0.82 -76.71 -0.12
CA THR A 173 0.77 -77.16 -1.53
C THR A 173 1.66 -76.29 -2.43
N VAL A 174 2.00 -76.82 -3.60
CA VAL A 174 2.75 -76.07 -4.62
C VAL A 174 1.93 -74.85 -5.09
N GLU A 175 0.62 -75.03 -5.23
CA GLU A 175 -0.33 -74.00 -5.61
C GLU A 175 -0.33 -72.85 -4.60
N ASP A 176 -0.31 -73.14 -3.30
CA ASP A 176 -0.21 -72.12 -2.25
C ASP A 176 1.12 -71.37 -2.34
N CYS A 177 2.24 -72.08 -2.50
CA CYS A 177 3.56 -71.45 -2.62
C CYS A 177 3.65 -70.51 -3.83
N ILE A 178 2.99 -70.84 -4.95
CA ILE A 178 2.89 -69.98 -6.13
C ILE A 178 1.95 -68.81 -5.87
N LYS A 179 0.78 -69.05 -5.27
CA LYS A 179 -0.24 -68.05 -4.94
C LYS A 179 0.31 -66.92 -4.09
N TYR A 180 1.13 -67.24 -3.08
CA TYR A 180 1.72 -66.25 -2.16
C TYR A 180 3.12 -65.76 -2.60
N GLY A 181 3.58 -66.17 -3.79
CA GLY A 181 4.77 -65.63 -4.45
C GLY A 181 6.11 -66.20 -4.00
N ILE A 182 6.13 -67.22 -3.14
CA ILE A 182 7.35 -67.88 -2.64
C ILE A 182 7.96 -68.82 -3.70
N ALA A 183 7.12 -69.40 -4.57
CA ALA A 183 7.53 -70.21 -5.71
C ALA A 183 7.12 -69.58 -7.04
N THR A 184 7.85 -69.90 -8.09
CA THR A 184 7.58 -69.43 -9.45
C THR A 184 7.76 -70.53 -10.48
N ILE A 185 6.91 -70.54 -11.51
CA ILE A 185 7.04 -71.41 -12.67
C ILE A 185 7.90 -70.69 -13.72
N ARG A 186 9.05 -71.27 -14.07
CA ARG A 186 9.94 -70.71 -15.10
C ARG A 186 9.56 -71.28 -16.47
N LYS A 187 9.49 -70.43 -17.49
CA LYS A 187 9.37 -70.88 -18.88
C LYS A 187 10.76 -71.13 -19.47
N LYS A 188 10.94 -72.23 -20.20
CA LYS A 188 12.20 -72.54 -20.89
C LYS A 188 12.43 -71.48 -21.98
N LYS A 189 13.53 -70.70 -21.90
CA LYS A 189 13.96 -69.80 -22.98
C LYS A 189 14.45 -70.64 -24.17
N GLY A 190 13.55 -70.98 -25.09
CA GLY A 190 13.90 -71.51 -26.41
C GLY A 190 14.15 -70.36 -27.39
N LYS A 191 15.19 -70.46 -28.21
CA LYS A 191 15.28 -69.69 -29.45
C LYS A 191 14.22 -70.25 -30.42
N ALA A 192 13.39 -69.36 -30.96
CA ALA A 192 12.32 -69.57 -31.93
C ALA A 192 11.08 -70.36 -31.42
N ALA A 193 9.93 -69.71 -31.63
CA ALA A 193 8.59 -70.23 -31.41
C ALA A 193 8.27 -71.30 -32.45
N GLU A 194 7.85 -72.50 -32.03
CA GLU A 194 6.97 -73.43 -32.78
C GLU A 194 6.73 -74.80 -32.09
N THR A 195 7.20 -75.03 -30.86
CA THR A 195 6.76 -76.16 -30.02
C THR A 195 6.00 -75.69 -28.78
N PRO A 196 4.93 -76.40 -28.33
CA PRO A 196 4.28 -76.14 -27.05
C PRO A 196 5.34 -76.14 -25.95
N GLN A 197 5.54 -74.99 -25.31
CA GLN A 197 6.52 -74.85 -24.23
C GLN A 197 6.02 -75.60 -23.00
N GLU A 198 6.68 -76.72 -22.66
CA GLU A 198 6.52 -77.36 -21.36
C GLU A 198 7.02 -76.40 -20.27
N ASP A 199 6.17 -76.12 -19.29
CA ASP A 199 6.52 -75.37 -18.09
C ASP A 199 7.60 -76.13 -17.30
N LEU A 200 8.67 -75.44 -16.87
CA LEU A 200 9.65 -76.05 -15.97
C LEU A 200 9.02 -76.29 -14.60
N PRO A 201 9.52 -77.28 -13.82
CA PRO A 201 9.02 -77.50 -12.47
C PRO A 201 9.09 -76.20 -11.64
N PRO A 202 8.11 -75.96 -10.75
CA PRO A 202 8.13 -74.85 -9.81
C PRO A 202 9.46 -74.79 -9.06
N ALA A 203 10.01 -73.59 -8.92
CA ALA A 203 11.25 -73.33 -8.21
C ALA A 203 11.08 -72.16 -7.24
N ASP A 204 11.96 -72.06 -6.24
CA ASP A 204 12.02 -70.91 -5.34
C ASP A 204 12.07 -69.60 -6.14
N PHE A 205 11.26 -68.63 -5.69
CA PHE A 205 11.29 -67.27 -6.23
C PHE A 205 12.65 -66.60 -5.98
N PHE A 206 13.18 -66.74 -4.76
CA PHE A 206 14.52 -66.30 -4.40
C PHE A 206 15.54 -67.39 -4.75
N TRP A 207 16.33 -67.17 -5.80
CA TRP A 207 17.41 -68.10 -6.18
C TRP A 207 18.52 -68.10 -5.12
N PRO A 208 19.35 -69.16 -5.04
CA PRO A 208 20.43 -69.24 -4.05
C PRO A 208 21.43 -68.08 -4.12
N GLY A 209 21.89 -67.61 -2.95
CA GLY A 209 22.95 -66.59 -2.83
C GLY A 209 22.46 -65.14 -2.72
N LEU A 210 21.19 -64.93 -2.36
CA LEU A 210 20.63 -63.63 -2.03
C LEU A 210 20.58 -63.45 -0.52
N ALA A 211 20.91 -62.24 -0.06
CA ALA A 211 20.62 -61.84 1.31
C ALA A 211 19.13 -61.54 1.42
N ILE A 212 18.47 -62.09 2.43
CA ILE A 212 17.02 -61.94 2.68
C ILE A 212 16.81 -61.06 3.90
N PHE A 213 15.91 -60.09 3.78
CA PHE A 213 15.50 -59.21 4.86
C PHE A 213 13.97 -59.28 5.01
N PRO A 214 13.47 -59.95 6.07
CA PRO A 214 12.06 -59.94 6.41
C PRO A 214 11.58 -58.53 6.79
N VAL A 215 10.37 -58.20 6.38
CA VAL A 215 9.68 -56.98 6.79
C VAL A 215 8.65 -57.36 7.83
N ILE A 216 8.82 -56.83 9.04
CA ILE A 216 8.08 -57.22 10.23
C ILE A 216 7.19 -56.06 10.68
N ASP A 217 5.93 -56.32 11.00
CA ASP A 217 5.01 -55.31 11.55
C ASP A 217 5.26 -55.01 13.04
N SER A 218 4.48 -54.08 13.60
CA SER A 218 4.58 -53.72 15.03
C SER A 218 4.16 -54.83 15.99
N THR A 219 3.52 -55.89 15.50
CA THR A 219 3.10 -57.06 16.30
C THR A 219 4.10 -58.21 16.23
N GLY A 220 5.15 -58.08 15.40
CA GLY A 220 6.16 -59.13 15.20
C GLY A 220 5.83 -60.10 14.07
N LYS A 221 4.76 -59.88 13.29
CA LYS A 221 4.40 -60.75 12.16
C LYS A 221 5.22 -60.41 10.92
N VAL A 222 5.66 -61.44 10.18
CA VAL A 222 6.36 -61.28 8.90
C VAL A 222 5.37 -60.96 7.79
N ILE A 223 5.43 -59.74 7.26
CA ILE A 223 4.52 -59.24 6.22
C ILE A 223 5.00 -59.64 4.83
N THR A 224 6.31 -59.53 4.59
CA THR A 224 6.95 -59.80 3.31
C THR A 224 8.45 -60.09 3.48
N LEU A 225 9.08 -60.54 2.40
CA LEU A 225 10.51 -60.76 2.30
C LEU A 225 11.07 -59.89 1.17
N THR A 226 12.17 -59.19 1.46
CA THR A 226 12.93 -58.41 0.49
C THR A 226 14.34 -58.97 0.36
N THR A 227 15.05 -58.65 -0.71
CA THR A 227 16.40 -59.21 -0.94
C THR A 227 17.43 -58.18 -1.31
N LYS A 228 18.71 -58.49 -1.04
CA LYS A 228 19.87 -57.87 -1.69
C LYS A 228 20.65 -58.91 -2.48
N ASP A 229 21.08 -58.58 -3.69
CA ASP A 229 22.04 -59.38 -4.45
C ASP A 229 23.48 -58.94 -4.13
N PRO A 230 24.27 -59.76 -3.41
CA PRO A 230 25.68 -59.47 -3.12
C PRO A 230 26.52 -59.21 -4.37
N SER A 231 26.14 -59.79 -5.52
CA SER A 231 26.86 -59.62 -6.79
C SER A 231 26.51 -58.33 -7.53
N LYS A 232 25.47 -57.60 -7.07
CA LYS A 232 24.95 -56.36 -7.68
C LYS A 232 24.57 -56.50 -9.16
N LYS A 233 24.27 -57.72 -9.63
CA LYS A 233 23.91 -57.99 -11.03
C LYS A 233 22.41 -57.89 -11.26
N PHE A 234 21.63 -58.18 -10.24
CA PHE A 234 20.17 -58.18 -10.29
C PHE A 234 19.58 -57.14 -9.32
N PRO A 235 18.42 -56.55 -9.67
CA PRO A 235 17.72 -55.66 -8.75
C PRO A 235 17.17 -56.43 -7.55
N ASP A 236 16.94 -55.70 -6.46
CA ASP A 236 16.32 -56.21 -5.25
C ASP A 236 14.92 -56.76 -5.56
N LEU A 237 14.57 -57.90 -4.98
CA LEU A 237 13.29 -58.57 -5.19
C LEU A 237 12.38 -58.39 -3.98
N GLN A 238 11.08 -58.39 -4.25
CA GLN A 238 10.02 -58.44 -3.26
C GLN A 238 8.96 -59.45 -3.69
N LEU A 239 8.32 -60.11 -2.73
CA LEU A 239 7.22 -61.03 -3.01
C LEU A 239 6.04 -60.31 -3.70
N LYS A 240 5.43 -60.98 -4.67
CA LYS A 240 4.36 -60.41 -5.50
C LYS A 240 3.06 -60.18 -4.70
N GLY A 241 2.34 -59.12 -5.02
CA GLY A 241 0.99 -58.85 -4.50
C GLY A 241 0.93 -58.11 -3.17
N ILE A 242 2.07 -57.61 -2.67
CA ILE A 242 2.15 -56.95 -1.37
C ILE A 242 2.05 -55.43 -1.57
N PRO A 243 1.13 -54.73 -0.88
CA PRO A 243 0.98 -53.28 -1.02
C PRO A 243 2.26 -52.54 -0.64
N LYS A 244 2.61 -51.50 -1.40
CA LYS A 244 3.81 -50.69 -1.20
C LYS A 244 3.61 -49.65 -0.07
N LYS A 245 3.06 -50.10 1.06
CA LYS A 245 2.81 -49.32 2.27
C LYS A 245 3.79 -49.59 3.40
N TRP A 246 4.49 -50.71 3.36
CA TRP A 246 5.33 -51.16 4.49
C TRP A 246 6.74 -50.56 4.41
N PHE A 247 7.34 -50.29 5.57
CA PHE A 247 8.74 -49.91 5.70
C PHE A 247 9.60 -51.13 6.04
N LEU A 248 10.87 -51.16 5.65
CA LEU A 248 11.80 -52.29 5.92
C LEU A 248 11.90 -52.63 7.42
N ASN A 249 11.86 -51.62 8.28
CA ASN A 249 11.69 -51.76 9.74
C ASN A 249 10.37 -51.09 10.15
N ASN A 250 9.25 -51.76 9.86
CA ASN A 250 7.92 -51.18 10.07
C ASN A 250 7.59 -51.00 11.56
N ALA A 251 8.21 -51.77 12.45
CA ALA A 251 8.07 -51.61 13.91
C ALA A 251 8.60 -50.27 14.43
N ALA A 252 9.53 -49.63 13.70
CA ALA A 252 10.06 -48.30 14.03
C ALA A 252 9.15 -47.14 13.61
N LEU A 253 8.04 -47.41 12.90
CA LEU A 253 7.11 -46.38 12.44
C LEU A 253 6.50 -45.60 13.62
N GLY A 254 6.73 -44.29 13.63
CA GLY A 254 6.29 -43.37 14.70
C GLY A 254 7.18 -43.36 15.95
N ARG A 255 8.17 -44.26 16.02
CA ARG A 255 9.15 -44.39 17.12
C ARG A 255 10.53 -43.81 16.75
N SER A 256 11.01 -44.11 15.55
CA SER A 256 12.25 -43.53 15.00
C SER A 256 11.96 -42.25 14.25
N ASP A 257 12.86 -41.28 14.27
CA ASP A 257 12.77 -40.07 13.47
C ASP A 257 13.69 -40.08 12.24
N ILE A 258 14.29 -41.22 11.89
CA ILE A 258 15.18 -41.35 10.73
C ILE A 258 14.57 -42.28 9.68
N LEU A 259 14.49 -41.79 8.44
CA LEU A 259 14.10 -42.56 7.26
C LEU A 259 15.24 -42.62 6.25
N CYS A 260 15.66 -43.85 5.91
CA CYS A 260 16.68 -44.16 4.91
C CYS A 260 16.08 -44.90 3.70
N GLU A 261 16.90 -45.19 2.69
CA GLU A 261 16.45 -45.88 1.48
C GLU A 261 16.51 -47.42 1.60
N GLY A 262 17.64 -47.95 2.07
CA GLY A 262 17.99 -49.37 1.94
C GLY A 262 18.07 -50.18 3.24
N GLN A 263 18.17 -51.50 3.09
CA GLN A 263 18.24 -52.45 4.21
C GLN A 263 19.53 -52.30 5.01
N ASN A 264 20.65 -52.07 4.33
CA ASN A 264 21.94 -51.99 5.00
C ASN A 264 22.15 -50.66 5.73
N ASP A 265 21.48 -49.58 5.31
CA ASP A 265 21.50 -48.30 6.05
C ASP A 265 20.91 -48.48 7.44
N ILE A 266 19.78 -49.19 7.50
CA ILE A 266 19.12 -49.56 8.75
C ILE A 266 20.04 -50.46 9.58
N ALA A 267 20.65 -51.48 8.98
CA ALA A 267 21.56 -52.38 9.67
C ALA A 267 22.74 -51.64 10.29
N SER A 268 23.40 -50.76 9.53
CA SER A 268 24.53 -49.94 10.01
C SER A 268 24.14 -48.97 11.13
N LEU A 269 22.92 -48.42 11.09
CA LEU A 269 22.38 -47.61 12.19
C LEU A 269 22.09 -48.47 13.44
N LEU A 270 21.54 -49.66 13.26
CA LEU A 270 21.27 -50.60 14.36
C LEU A 270 22.54 -51.14 15.01
N ASP A 271 23.62 -51.36 14.25
CA ASP A 271 24.93 -51.79 14.78
C ASP A 271 25.51 -50.80 15.78
N ILE A 272 25.28 -49.52 15.52
CA ILE A 272 25.60 -48.47 16.46
C ILE A 272 24.41 -48.13 17.36
N GLY A 273 23.37 -48.95 17.48
CA GLY A 273 22.24 -48.76 18.41
C GLY A 273 21.39 -47.51 18.15
N ILE A 274 21.20 -47.11 16.89
CA ILE A 274 20.22 -46.11 16.43
C ILE A 274 19.13 -46.83 15.63
N GLU A 275 17.87 -46.63 15.99
CA GLU A 275 16.74 -47.21 15.26
C GLU A 275 16.35 -46.35 14.07
N ALA A 276 16.07 -46.97 12.92
CA ALA A 276 15.73 -46.28 11.66
C ALA A 276 14.70 -47.05 10.85
N MET A 277 13.96 -46.33 10.01
CA MET A 277 13.05 -46.89 9.01
C MET A 277 13.72 -46.90 7.62
N GLY A 278 13.26 -47.77 6.73
CA GLY A 278 13.70 -47.81 5.34
C GLY A 278 12.53 -47.85 4.36
N SER A 279 12.58 -47.06 3.29
CA SER A 279 11.50 -46.98 2.29
C SER A 279 11.38 -48.20 1.37
N CYS A 280 12.41 -49.05 1.31
CA CYS A 280 12.51 -50.18 0.37
C CYS A 280 12.53 -49.71 -1.10
N GLY A 281 13.50 -48.86 -1.43
CA GLY A 281 13.58 -48.18 -2.72
C GLY A 281 12.59 -47.01 -2.82
N ALA A 282 12.06 -46.76 -4.02
CA ALA A 282 11.24 -45.57 -4.27
C ALA A 282 9.97 -45.51 -3.40
N PRO A 283 9.76 -44.45 -2.61
CA PRO A 283 8.62 -44.35 -1.71
C PRO A 283 7.28 -44.31 -2.48
N GLY A 284 6.22 -44.84 -1.86
CA GLY A 284 4.86 -44.90 -2.41
C GLY A 284 3.88 -43.96 -1.71
N GLN A 285 2.71 -43.73 -2.32
CA GLN A 285 1.65 -42.89 -1.72
C GLN A 285 1.10 -43.46 -0.41
N GLU A 286 1.01 -44.77 -0.27
CA GLU A 286 0.54 -45.39 0.97
C GLU A 286 1.51 -45.16 2.13
N GLN A 287 2.83 -45.15 1.86
CA GLN A 287 3.84 -44.79 2.85
C GLN A 287 3.70 -43.32 3.28
N LEU A 288 3.40 -42.40 2.35
CA LEU A 288 3.17 -41.00 2.71
C LEU A 288 1.98 -40.83 3.66
N ILE A 289 0.88 -41.55 3.43
CA ILE A 289 -0.28 -41.52 4.33
C ILE A 289 0.11 -41.99 5.74
N LEU A 290 0.91 -43.06 5.83
CA LEU A 290 1.40 -43.54 7.12
C LEU A 290 2.33 -42.51 7.80
N LEU A 291 3.23 -41.88 7.04
CA LEU A 291 4.10 -40.84 7.58
C LEU A 291 3.28 -39.66 8.13
N LYS A 292 2.27 -39.17 7.39
CA LYS A 292 1.36 -38.12 7.88
C LYS A 292 0.70 -38.49 9.21
N ASN A 293 0.18 -39.71 9.30
CA ASN A 293 -0.58 -40.14 10.46
C ASN A 293 0.29 -40.37 11.70
N HIS A 294 1.52 -40.87 11.53
CA HIS A 294 2.39 -41.24 12.66
C HIS A 294 3.36 -40.14 13.10
N TYR A 295 3.65 -39.16 12.24
CA TYR A 295 4.57 -38.05 12.49
C TYR A 295 3.91 -36.68 12.60
N SER A 296 2.58 -36.61 12.70
CA SER A 296 1.88 -35.34 12.94
C SER A 296 2.46 -34.63 14.16
N GLY A 297 2.93 -33.40 13.97
CA GLY A 297 3.60 -32.56 14.98
C GLY A 297 5.00 -33.03 15.39
N LYS A 298 5.58 -34.01 14.69
CA LYS A 298 6.91 -34.58 14.98
C LYS A 298 7.91 -34.28 13.86
N MET A 299 9.18 -34.37 14.21
CA MET A 299 10.27 -34.29 13.24
C MET A 299 10.51 -35.63 12.53
N LEU A 300 10.75 -35.57 11.22
CA LEU A 300 11.18 -36.69 10.39
C LEU A 300 12.44 -36.29 9.60
N SER A 301 13.57 -36.94 9.91
CA SER A 301 14.85 -36.75 9.24
C SER A 301 15.03 -37.74 8.09
N LEU A 302 15.26 -37.22 6.89
CA LEU A 302 15.50 -38.00 5.68
C LEU A 302 17.00 -38.12 5.43
N TRP A 303 17.52 -39.34 5.34
CA TRP A 303 18.93 -39.61 5.03
C TRP A 303 19.04 -40.62 3.88
N PHE A 304 19.02 -40.08 2.66
CA PHE A 304 19.01 -40.85 1.41
C PHE A 304 20.34 -40.71 0.65
N ASP A 305 20.53 -41.56 -0.35
CA ASP A 305 21.75 -41.66 -1.15
C ASP A 305 22.14 -40.35 -1.87
N LYS A 306 23.45 -40.10 -1.96
CA LYS A 306 24.07 -39.14 -2.86
C LYS A 306 24.23 -39.77 -4.23
N ASP A 307 23.32 -39.49 -5.15
CA ASP A 307 23.42 -40.05 -6.51
C ASP A 307 24.67 -39.54 -7.25
N ALA A 308 25.45 -40.47 -7.82
CA ALA A 308 26.73 -40.20 -8.51
C ALA A 308 26.58 -39.71 -9.97
N GLN A 309 25.36 -39.54 -10.49
CA GLN A 309 25.10 -39.04 -11.84
C GLN A 309 24.37 -37.71 -11.77
N GLN A 310 24.88 -36.71 -12.50
CA GLN A 310 24.35 -35.34 -12.67
C GLN A 310 22.91 -35.17 -12.12
N PRO A 311 22.76 -34.83 -10.82
CA PRO A 311 21.47 -34.88 -10.11
C PRO A 311 20.38 -33.96 -10.67
N TRP A 312 20.78 -33.05 -11.56
CA TRP A 312 19.94 -32.07 -12.23
C TRP A 312 19.42 -32.53 -13.60
N ALA A 313 20.04 -33.55 -14.21
CA ALA A 313 19.63 -34.07 -15.52
C ALA A 313 18.42 -35.02 -15.43
N THR A 314 18.08 -35.47 -14.23
CA THR A 314 17.06 -36.49 -13.93
C THR A 314 15.72 -35.91 -13.46
N ASP A 315 15.50 -34.59 -13.54
CA ASP A 315 14.22 -33.91 -13.17
C ASP A 315 12.99 -34.36 -14.01
N LYS A 316 13.12 -35.40 -14.83
CA LYS A 316 11.96 -36.18 -15.32
C LYS A 316 11.40 -36.97 -14.14
N ALA A 317 10.10 -36.83 -13.87
CA ALA A 317 9.33 -37.45 -12.78
C ALA A 317 9.44 -38.98 -12.57
N ASN A 318 10.33 -39.68 -13.29
CA ASN A 318 10.59 -41.11 -13.21
C ASN A 318 12.06 -41.44 -12.80
N GLY A 319 12.81 -40.51 -12.20
CA GLY A 319 14.19 -40.75 -11.75
C GLY A 319 14.24 -41.53 -10.43
N ASN A 320 14.89 -42.70 -10.42
CA ASN A 320 15.03 -43.61 -9.26
C ASN A 320 16.24 -43.25 -8.35
N GLY A 321 16.35 -41.99 -7.94
CA GLY A 321 17.49 -41.50 -7.14
C GLY A 321 17.07 -40.97 -5.76
N GLY A 322 18.01 -40.95 -4.81
CA GLY A 322 17.78 -40.49 -3.43
C GLY A 322 17.21 -39.07 -3.35
N ALA A 323 17.66 -38.16 -4.24
CA ALA A 323 17.12 -36.80 -4.34
C ALA A 323 15.63 -36.79 -4.77
N SER A 324 15.24 -37.67 -5.69
CA SER A 324 13.84 -37.81 -6.11
C SER A 324 12.96 -38.35 -4.98
N HIS A 325 13.48 -39.28 -4.18
CA HIS A 325 12.77 -39.85 -3.04
C HIS A 325 12.54 -38.79 -1.96
N ILE A 326 13.56 -37.98 -1.64
CA ILE A 326 13.43 -36.83 -0.72
C ILE A 326 12.32 -35.89 -1.20
N ARG A 327 12.34 -35.50 -2.49
CA ARG A 327 11.33 -34.61 -3.09
C ARG A 327 9.93 -35.16 -3.01
N PHE A 328 9.77 -36.44 -3.36
CA PHE A 328 8.47 -37.11 -3.28
C PHE A 328 7.92 -37.08 -1.85
N ILE A 329 8.78 -37.31 -0.85
CA ILE A 329 8.38 -37.33 0.55
C ILE A 329 7.98 -35.93 1.03
N TYR A 330 8.87 -34.93 0.93
CA TYR A 330 8.54 -33.62 1.50
C TYR A 330 7.38 -32.92 0.75
N HIS A 331 7.26 -33.09 -0.57
CA HIS A 331 6.08 -32.57 -1.30
C HIS A 331 4.81 -33.31 -0.88
N GLY A 332 4.88 -34.62 -0.69
CA GLY A 332 3.75 -35.41 -0.20
C GLY A 332 3.30 -35.00 1.20
N LEU A 333 4.22 -34.51 2.04
CA LEU A 333 3.99 -34.08 3.42
C LEU A 333 3.77 -32.56 3.58
N ALA A 334 3.79 -31.77 2.50
CA ALA A 334 3.71 -30.31 2.57
C ALA A 334 2.43 -29.78 3.26
N ASP A 335 1.30 -30.46 3.10
CA ASP A 335 0.01 -30.08 3.72
C ASP A 335 -0.19 -30.70 5.13
N SER A 336 0.87 -31.22 5.74
CA SER A 336 0.83 -31.81 7.09
C SER A 336 1.73 -31.05 8.05
N ASP A 337 1.50 -31.21 9.35
CA ASP A 337 2.30 -30.63 10.42
C ASP A 337 3.56 -31.45 10.75
N VAL A 338 4.01 -32.30 9.81
CA VAL A 338 5.24 -33.08 9.94
C VAL A 338 6.44 -32.18 9.64
N VAL A 339 7.37 -32.07 10.59
CA VAL A 339 8.60 -31.28 10.41
C VAL A 339 9.65 -32.11 9.68
N VAL A 340 9.77 -31.94 8.37
CA VAL A 340 10.75 -32.67 7.55
C VAL A 340 12.12 -32.01 7.62
N LYS A 341 13.16 -32.79 7.91
CA LYS A 341 14.57 -32.36 7.87
C LYS A 341 15.37 -33.28 6.97
N ILE A 342 16.41 -32.75 6.31
CA ILE A 342 17.24 -33.51 5.35
C ILE A 342 18.67 -33.57 5.87
N ILE A 343 19.15 -34.78 6.13
CA ILE A 343 20.51 -35.03 6.58
C ILE A 343 21.45 -35.04 5.38
N VAL A 344 22.48 -34.18 5.43
CA VAL A 344 23.59 -34.15 4.47
C VAL A 344 24.88 -34.39 5.24
N HIS A 345 25.66 -35.40 4.84
CA HIS A 345 26.89 -35.77 5.53
C HIS A 345 28.15 -35.40 4.73
N PRO A 346 29.30 -35.12 5.39
CA PRO A 346 30.55 -34.81 4.72
C PRO A 346 31.21 -36.06 4.09
N GLY A 347 32.15 -35.81 3.18
CA GLY A 347 32.98 -36.85 2.54
C GLY A 347 32.35 -37.56 1.34
N GLU A 348 33.05 -38.56 0.84
CA GLU A 348 32.73 -39.31 -0.40
C GLU A 348 31.79 -40.52 -0.19
N GLY A 349 31.37 -40.80 1.05
CA GLY A 349 30.38 -41.83 1.32
C GLY A 349 29.10 -41.58 0.52
N LYS A 350 28.54 -42.63 -0.09
CA LYS A 350 27.38 -42.52 -0.98
C LYS A 350 26.06 -42.54 -0.22
N ASP A 351 25.99 -43.34 0.83
CA ASP A 351 24.78 -43.62 1.61
C ASP A 351 25.13 -43.59 3.12
N PRO A 352 24.12 -43.66 4.02
CA PRO A 352 24.34 -43.73 5.47
C PRO A 352 25.30 -44.86 5.87
N ASP A 353 25.17 -46.03 5.23
CA ASP A 353 26.03 -47.18 5.47
C ASP A 353 27.51 -46.92 5.17
N ASP A 354 27.83 -46.41 3.97
CA ASP A 354 29.19 -46.07 3.55
C ASP A 354 29.81 -45.03 4.50
N TYR A 355 29.03 -44.04 4.93
CA TYR A 355 29.48 -43.02 5.88
C TYR A 355 29.82 -43.62 7.25
N ILE A 356 28.93 -44.45 7.82
CA ILE A 356 29.14 -45.10 9.11
C ILE A 356 30.36 -46.03 9.05
N ARG A 357 30.46 -46.85 8.00
CA ARG A 357 31.58 -47.78 7.81
C ARG A 357 32.91 -47.04 7.66
N ALA A 358 32.94 -45.92 6.93
CA ALA A 358 34.15 -45.11 6.79
C ALA A 358 34.63 -44.56 8.15
N LEU A 359 33.71 -44.13 9.01
CA LEU A 359 34.04 -43.64 10.35
C LEU A 359 34.56 -44.76 11.27
N LEU A 360 33.94 -45.93 11.23
CA LEU A 360 34.39 -47.11 11.99
C LEU A 360 35.75 -47.59 11.50
N ALA A 361 35.98 -47.64 10.19
CA ALA A 361 37.27 -47.98 9.59
C ALA A 361 38.38 -46.97 9.94
N ALA A 362 38.03 -45.71 10.18
CA ALA A 362 38.93 -44.67 10.68
C ALA A 362 39.24 -44.80 12.19
N GLY A 363 38.73 -45.84 12.87
CA GLY A 363 39.01 -46.13 14.27
C GLY A 363 38.10 -45.42 15.28
N LYS A 364 37.01 -44.77 14.83
CA LYS A 364 36.03 -44.18 15.75
C LYS A 364 35.24 -45.28 16.47
N SER A 365 35.01 -45.10 17.77
CA SER A 365 34.12 -45.94 18.57
C SER A 365 32.65 -45.75 18.17
N PRO A 366 31.77 -46.73 18.42
CA PRO A 366 30.33 -46.59 18.15
C PRO A 366 29.69 -45.34 18.80
N MET A 367 30.17 -44.93 19.97
CA MET A 367 29.69 -43.72 20.66
C MET A 367 30.09 -42.44 19.93
N GLU A 368 31.30 -42.37 19.37
CA GLU A 368 31.75 -41.23 18.57
C GLU A 368 31.01 -41.14 17.23
N VAL A 369 30.67 -42.29 16.63
CA VAL A 369 29.81 -42.33 15.43
C VAL A 369 28.39 -41.84 15.77
N LYS A 370 27.80 -42.31 16.88
CA LYS A 370 26.50 -41.78 17.37
C LYS A 370 26.52 -40.26 17.55
N ASN A 371 27.58 -39.73 18.16
CA ASN A 371 27.73 -38.29 18.35
C ASN A 371 27.84 -37.55 17.02
N SER A 372 28.59 -38.09 16.06
CA SER A 372 28.69 -37.53 14.71
C SER A 372 27.31 -37.49 14.01
N ILE A 373 26.47 -38.52 14.20
CA ILE A 373 25.11 -38.54 13.63
C ILE A 373 24.17 -37.56 14.35
N ARG A 374 24.32 -37.39 15.67
CA ARG A 374 23.58 -36.35 16.41
C ARG A 374 23.92 -34.95 15.93
N GLU A 375 25.18 -34.70 15.61
CA GLU A 375 25.61 -33.45 14.98
C GLU A 375 24.98 -33.28 13.59
N LEU A 376 25.02 -34.32 12.75
CA LEU A 376 24.37 -34.29 11.44
C LEU A 376 22.86 -34.03 11.52
N LYS A 377 22.18 -34.56 12.54
CA LYS A 377 20.75 -34.29 12.78
C LYS A 377 20.50 -32.86 13.22
N ARG A 378 21.40 -32.30 14.04
CA ARG A 378 21.32 -30.91 14.47
C ARG A 378 21.51 -29.95 13.30
N ASP A 379 22.41 -30.30 12.39
CA ASP A 379 22.75 -29.52 11.19
C ASP A 379 21.88 -29.91 9.97
N ALA A 380 20.82 -30.70 10.19
CA ALA A 380 19.95 -31.14 9.12
C ALA A 380 19.16 -29.95 8.54
N LEU A 381 19.12 -29.90 7.21
CA LEU A 381 18.59 -28.77 6.46
C LEU A 381 17.07 -28.84 6.33
N ASP A 382 16.43 -27.68 6.27
CA ASP A 382 15.05 -27.61 5.80
C ASP A 382 14.96 -27.91 4.29
N PRO A 383 13.81 -28.40 3.80
CA PRO A 383 13.63 -28.75 2.38
C PRO A 383 14.02 -27.62 1.42
N LEU A 384 13.66 -26.38 1.77
CA LEU A 384 13.96 -25.21 0.95
C LEU A 384 15.47 -24.88 0.92
N GLU A 385 16.13 -24.95 2.08
CA GLU A 385 17.57 -24.75 2.18
C GLU A 385 18.34 -25.81 1.38
N TRP A 386 17.95 -27.08 1.52
CA TRP A 386 18.50 -28.16 0.73
C TRP A 386 18.32 -27.95 -0.77
N GLU A 387 17.13 -27.56 -1.24
CA GLU A 387 16.87 -27.28 -2.66
C GLU A 387 17.72 -26.13 -3.21
N THR A 388 17.89 -25.04 -2.45
CA THR A 388 18.78 -23.94 -2.88
C THR A 388 20.23 -24.41 -3.03
N GLY A 389 20.69 -25.31 -2.15
CA GLY A 389 21.98 -25.99 -2.28
C GLY A 389 22.05 -26.85 -3.55
N GLN A 390 20.99 -27.62 -3.86
CA GLN A 390 20.94 -28.44 -5.08
C GLN A 390 20.98 -27.59 -6.37
N LEU A 391 20.37 -26.40 -6.38
CA LEU A 391 20.45 -25.48 -7.51
C LEU A 391 21.88 -24.99 -7.74
N ALA A 392 22.63 -24.69 -6.68
CA ALA A 392 23.99 -24.17 -6.79
C ALA A 392 24.96 -25.14 -7.48
N ILE A 393 24.68 -26.45 -7.42
CA ILE A 393 25.46 -27.52 -8.06
C ILE A 393 25.27 -27.55 -9.58
N ILE A 394 24.14 -27.04 -10.10
CA ILE A 394 23.84 -27.04 -11.54
C ILE A 394 24.80 -26.07 -12.25
N PRO A 395 25.57 -26.49 -13.27
CA PRO A 395 26.58 -25.62 -13.87
C PRO A 395 26.00 -24.37 -14.56
N ASP A 396 24.91 -24.51 -15.32
CA ASP A 396 24.34 -23.44 -16.14
C ASP A 396 23.22 -22.67 -15.42
N LYS A 397 23.25 -21.33 -15.51
CA LYS A 397 22.26 -20.46 -14.83
C LYS A 397 20.84 -20.62 -15.37
N ARG A 398 20.69 -20.93 -16.66
CA ARG A 398 19.37 -21.14 -17.28
C ARG A 398 18.78 -22.46 -16.82
N ASP A 399 19.60 -23.50 -16.71
CA ASP A 399 19.17 -24.79 -16.17
C ASP A 399 18.80 -24.67 -14.68
N ARG A 400 19.53 -23.86 -13.90
CA ARG A 400 19.12 -23.49 -12.51
C ARG A 400 17.74 -22.87 -12.47
N LEU A 401 17.48 -21.93 -13.38
CA LEU A 401 16.19 -21.24 -13.45
C LEU A 401 15.05 -22.19 -13.84
N GLU A 402 15.27 -23.09 -14.79
CA GLU A 402 14.27 -24.08 -15.18
C GLU A 402 14.04 -25.12 -14.08
N ALA A 403 15.09 -25.57 -13.38
CA ALA A 403 14.97 -26.43 -12.21
C ALA A 403 14.19 -25.76 -11.07
N PHE A 404 14.47 -24.47 -10.79
CA PHE A 404 13.74 -23.69 -9.79
C PHE A 404 12.23 -23.68 -10.07
N LYS A 405 11.83 -23.50 -11.34
CA LYS A 405 10.42 -23.54 -11.76
C LYS A 405 9.84 -24.94 -11.66
N ALA A 406 10.54 -25.94 -12.20
CA ALA A 406 10.07 -27.33 -12.23
C ALA A 406 9.84 -27.90 -10.82
N ARG A 407 10.66 -27.51 -9.86
CA ARG A 407 10.59 -27.95 -8.45
C ARG A 407 9.64 -27.11 -7.59
N LYS A 408 8.90 -26.17 -8.20
CA LYS A 408 7.91 -25.31 -7.52
C LYS A 408 8.47 -24.55 -6.30
N LEU A 409 9.74 -24.13 -6.37
CA LEU A 409 10.40 -23.49 -5.22
C LEU A 409 9.77 -22.13 -4.86
N ALA A 410 9.24 -21.40 -5.84
CA ALA A 410 8.49 -20.16 -5.58
C ALA A 410 7.27 -20.39 -4.67
N THR A 411 6.56 -21.51 -4.86
CA THR A 411 5.40 -21.86 -4.02
C THR A 411 5.85 -22.17 -2.59
N MET A 412 6.97 -22.87 -2.42
CA MET A 412 7.52 -23.15 -1.09
C MET A 412 7.97 -21.88 -0.37
N ILE A 413 8.62 -20.95 -1.07
CA ILE A 413 9.00 -19.65 -0.50
C ILE A 413 7.75 -18.88 -0.05
N ASN A 414 6.71 -18.81 -0.89
CA ASN A 414 5.46 -18.12 -0.54
C ASN A 414 4.69 -18.79 0.61
N SER A 415 4.88 -20.08 0.86
CA SER A 415 4.23 -20.79 1.97
C SER A 415 4.86 -20.56 3.34
N LEU A 416 6.02 -19.89 3.42
CA LEU A 416 6.66 -19.57 4.70
C LEU A 416 5.80 -18.56 5.48
N GLU A 417 5.59 -18.80 6.78
CA GLU A 417 4.71 -17.96 7.61
C GLU A 417 5.31 -16.58 7.94
N SER A 418 6.64 -16.49 8.03
CA SER A 418 7.38 -15.29 8.42
C SER A 418 7.89 -14.53 7.20
N GLN A 419 7.62 -13.23 7.16
CA GLN A 419 8.15 -12.34 6.11
C GLN A 419 9.69 -12.31 6.12
N ALA A 420 10.33 -12.42 7.28
CA ALA A 420 11.79 -12.47 7.37
C ALA A 420 12.35 -13.77 6.76
N ASP A 421 11.67 -14.90 6.98
CA ASP A 421 12.09 -16.19 6.42
C ASP A 421 11.89 -16.22 4.90
N GLN A 422 10.82 -15.58 4.41
CA GLN A 422 10.60 -15.34 2.98
C GLN A 422 11.75 -14.52 2.39
N GLU A 423 12.15 -13.42 3.01
CA GLU A 423 13.23 -12.56 2.51
C GLU A 423 14.58 -13.30 2.47
N ILE A 424 14.91 -14.05 3.52
CA ILE A 424 16.11 -14.89 3.59
C ILE A 424 16.10 -15.92 2.45
N ALA A 425 14.96 -16.58 2.22
CA ALA A 425 14.82 -17.59 1.19
C ALA A 425 14.88 -17.00 -0.24
N VAL A 426 14.30 -15.82 -0.46
CA VAL A 426 14.38 -15.07 -1.71
C VAL A 426 15.84 -14.74 -2.03
N ASP A 427 16.59 -14.22 -1.05
CA ASP A 427 18.01 -13.89 -1.22
C ASP A 427 18.86 -15.15 -1.51
N ALA A 428 18.66 -16.23 -0.75
CA ALA A 428 19.35 -17.49 -0.96
C ALA A 428 19.08 -18.07 -2.36
N ALA A 429 17.82 -18.06 -2.81
CA ALA A 429 17.44 -18.54 -4.13
C ALA A 429 18.02 -17.65 -5.26
N ALA A 430 17.99 -16.32 -5.09
CA ALA A 430 18.58 -15.39 -6.05
C ALA A 430 20.08 -15.62 -6.24
N LYS A 431 20.81 -15.81 -5.13
CA LYS A 431 22.24 -16.15 -5.13
C LYS A 431 22.52 -17.50 -5.77
N ALA A 432 21.73 -18.52 -5.44
CA ALA A 432 21.89 -19.86 -6.00
C ALA A 432 21.76 -19.87 -7.53
N ILE A 433 20.75 -19.20 -8.08
CA ILE A 433 20.55 -19.09 -9.55
C ILE A 433 21.57 -18.13 -10.18
N GLY A 434 21.97 -17.09 -9.45
CA GLY A 434 22.86 -16.03 -9.95
C GLY A 434 22.13 -14.97 -10.77
N ILE A 435 20.93 -14.59 -10.33
CA ILE A 435 20.11 -13.47 -10.83
C ILE A 435 19.98 -12.36 -9.78
N SER A 436 19.53 -11.17 -10.18
CA SER A 436 19.28 -10.08 -9.23
C SER A 436 18.11 -10.39 -8.30
N MET A 437 18.15 -9.92 -7.05
CA MET A 437 17.06 -10.01 -6.07
C MET A 437 15.70 -9.61 -6.66
N LYS A 438 15.64 -8.45 -7.33
CA LYS A 438 14.41 -7.97 -8.00
C LYS A 438 13.83 -8.94 -9.05
N ALA A 439 14.70 -9.61 -9.81
CA ALA A 439 14.25 -10.59 -10.80
C ALA A 439 13.72 -11.86 -10.13
N MET A 440 14.27 -12.23 -8.97
CA MET A 440 13.75 -13.34 -8.15
C MET A 440 12.39 -12.98 -7.55
N GLU A 441 12.25 -11.78 -6.99
CA GLU A 441 10.96 -11.26 -6.49
C GLU A 441 9.89 -11.27 -7.60
N ASP A 442 10.20 -10.73 -8.78
CA ASP A 442 9.28 -10.72 -9.92
C ASP A 442 8.89 -12.15 -10.34
N LEU A 443 9.83 -13.10 -10.26
CA LEU A 443 9.60 -14.51 -10.62
C LEU A 443 8.71 -15.23 -9.60
N ILE A 444 8.95 -15.03 -8.30
CA ILE A 444 8.13 -15.59 -7.21
C ILE A 444 6.71 -15.03 -7.27
N ASN A 445 6.58 -13.71 -7.49
CA ASN A 445 5.29 -13.05 -7.65
C ASN A 445 4.52 -13.52 -8.90
N SER A 446 5.22 -14.00 -9.93
CA SER A 446 4.60 -14.50 -11.17
C SER A 446 4.17 -15.97 -11.12
N ALA A 447 4.64 -16.74 -10.13
CA ALA A 447 4.56 -18.20 -10.12
C ALA A 447 3.23 -18.77 -9.61
N VAL A 448 2.31 -17.95 -9.11
CA VAL A 448 1.03 -18.43 -8.57
C VAL A 448 -0.11 -18.05 -9.54
N ASP A 449 -0.64 -19.02 -10.30
CA ASP A 449 -1.88 -18.81 -11.07
C ASP A 449 -3.08 -19.03 -10.16
N LEU A 450 -3.75 -17.94 -9.77
CA LEU A 450 -4.96 -17.99 -8.92
C LEU A 450 -6.00 -18.91 -9.54
N TYR A 451 -6.18 -18.89 -10.87
CA TYR A 451 -7.23 -19.66 -11.52
C TYR A 451 -7.04 -21.17 -11.35
N SER A 452 -5.84 -21.69 -11.64
CA SER A 452 -5.54 -23.11 -11.47
C SER A 452 -5.65 -23.56 -10.00
N SER A 453 -5.17 -22.74 -9.06
CA SER A 453 -5.27 -23.08 -7.63
C SER A 453 -6.72 -23.18 -7.14
N LEU A 454 -7.59 -22.27 -7.60
CA LEU A 454 -9.02 -22.33 -7.29
C LEU A 454 -9.68 -23.54 -7.99
N GLN A 455 -9.31 -23.87 -9.23
CA GLN A 455 -9.87 -25.04 -9.90
C GLN A 455 -9.52 -26.35 -9.18
N GLU A 456 -8.28 -26.51 -8.70
CA GLU A 456 -7.90 -27.69 -7.91
C GLU A 456 -8.68 -27.76 -6.59
N GLN A 457 -8.78 -26.64 -5.87
CA GLN A 457 -9.45 -26.60 -4.57
C GLN A 457 -10.97 -26.85 -4.65
N PHE A 458 -11.62 -26.45 -5.74
CA PHE A 458 -13.07 -26.51 -5.91
C PHE A 458 -13.53 -27.51 -7.00
N ASN A 459 -12.73 -28.53 -7.30
CA ASN A 459 -13.06 -29.60 -8.27
C ASN A 459 -13.46 -29.08 -9.67
N GLY A 460 -12.85 -27.99 -10.13
CA GLY A 460 -12.94 -27.45 -11.48
C GLY A 460 -14.15 -26.55 -11.79
N ASP A 461 -15.23 -26.57 -10.99
CA ASP A 461 -16.46 -25.79 -11.25
C ASP A 461 -16.63 -24.63 -10.25
N LEU A 462 -15.92 -23.53 -10.52
CA LEU A 462 -16.01 -22.30 -9.71
C LEU A 462 -17.39 -21.64 -9.74
N LYS A 463 -18.24 -21.95 -10.73
CA LYS A 463 -19.59 -21.36 -10.83
C LYS A 463 -20.57 -21.98 -9.82
N LYS A 464 -20.25 -23.15 -9.27
CA LYS A 464 -21.05 -23.84 -8.24
C LYS A 464 -20.41 -23.83 -6.86
N ALA A 465 -19.18 -23.34 -6.75
CA ALA A 465 -18.46 -23.24 -5.50
C ALA A 465 -19.20 -22.32 -4.51
N ASP A 466 -19.07 -22.64 -3.22
CA ASP A 466 -19.57 -21.78 -2.15
C ASP A 466 -18.84 -20.42 -2.19
N ALA A 467 -19.61 -19.34 -2.31
CA ALA A 467 -19.06 -18.01 -2.53
C ALA A 467 -18.23 -17.50 -1.34
N HIS A 468 -18.56 -17.93 -0.12
CA HIS A 468 -17.84 -17.54 1.07
C HIS A 468 -16.45 -18.19 1.09
N ASN A 469 -16.37 -19.51 0.92
CA ASN A 469 -15.10 -20.23 0.85
C ASN A 469 -14.24 -19.77 -0.33
N LEU A 470 -14.86 -19.52 -1.48
CA LEU A 470 -14.18 -19.00 -2.67
C LEU A 470 -13.59 -17.60 -2.42
N SER A 471 -14.34 -16.72 -1.75
CA SER A 471 -13.83 -15.39 -1.38
C SER A 471 -12.68 -15.45 -0.37
N GLN A 472 -12.72 -16.39 0.60
CA GLN A 472 -11.61 -16.59 1.53
C GLN A 472 -10.36 -17.09 0.82
N ALA A 473 -10.50 -18.04 -0.11
CA ALA A 473 -9.38 -18.55 -0.89
C ALA A 473 -8.72 -17.44 -1.72
N ILE A 474 -9.54 -16.63 -2.41
CA ILE A 474 -9.07 -15.46 -3.16
C ILE A 474 -8.36 -14.44 -2.24
N PHE A 475 -8.98 -14.13 -1.09
CA PHE A 475 -8.41 -13.19 -0.12
C PHE A 475 -7.05 -13.66 0.41
N ARG A 476 -6.94 -14.93 0.81
CA ARG A 476 -5.69 -15.55 1.26
C ARG A 476 -4.65 -15.59 0.16
N TRP A 477 -5.04 -15.89 -1.07
CA TRP A 477 -4.11 -15.89 -2.20
C TRP A 477 -3.51 -14.50 -2.43
N PHE A 478 -4.33 -13.45 -2.37
CA PHE A 478 -3.82 -12.08 -2.45
C PHE A 478 -2.87 -11.74 -1.28
N GLY A 479 -3.26 -12.06 -0.04
CA GLY A 479 -2.48 -11.74 1.16
C GLY A 479 -1.18 -12.55 1.32
N ASN A 480 -1.18 -13.82 0.92
CA ASN A 480 -0.11 -14.78 1.25
C ASN A 480 0.61 -15.34 0.00
N GLY A 481 0.07 -15.15 -1.21
CA GLY A 481 0.62 -15.78 -2.43
C GLY A 481 0.98 -14.82 -3.56
N ALA A 482 0.45 -13.59 -3.54
CA ALA A 482 0.55 -12.65 -4.65
C ALA A 482 1.22 -11.30 -4.29
N GLY A 483 1.71 -11.17 -3.05
CA GLY A 483 2.31 -9.93 -2.54
C GLY A 483 1.35 -8.74 -2.52
N ALA A 484 0.05 -9.00 -2.37
CA ALA A 484 -0.98 -7.96 -2.39
C ALA A 484 -1.32 -7.48 -0.97
N ARG A 485 -1.75 -6.23 -0.85
CA ARG A 485 -2.16 -5.63 0.43
C ARG A 485 -3.57 -5.09 0.35
N PHE A 486 -4.31 -5.28 1.44
CA PHE A 486 -5.67 -4.78 1.59
C PHE A 486 -5.68 -3.55 2.49
N TYR A 487 -6.45 -2.54 2.12
CA TYR A 487 -6.59 -1.30 2.87
C TYR A 487 -8.04 -0.96 3.10
N LYS A 488 -8.32 -0.26 4.19
CA LYS A 488 -9.62 0.31 4.50
C LYS A 488 -9.52 1.79 4.87
N THR A 489 -10.50 2.56 4.46
CA THR A 489 -10.60 4.00 4.74
C THR A 489 -11.61 4.27 5.84
N GLY A 490 -11.55 5.45 6.45
CA GLY A 490 -12.50 5.86 7.51
C GLY A 490 -13.97 5.97 7.06
N ASP A 491 -14.24 5.94 5.75
CA ASP A 491 -15.58 5.87 5.15
C ASP A 491 -15.97 4.46 4.67
N ASP A 492 -15.34 3.41 5.23
CA ASP A 492 -15.58 1.98 4.97
C ASP A 492 -15.33 1.54 3.52
N ARG A 493 -14.58 2.32 2.73
CA ARG A 493 -14.13 1.88 1.40
C ARG A 493 -12.90 1.02 1.54
N VAL A 494 -12.80 0.02 0.67
CA VAL A 494 -11.76 -1.01 0.73
C VAL A 494 -11.01 -1.12 -0.58
N PHE A 495 -9.69 -1.27 -0.47
CA PHE A 495 -8.78 -1.26 -1.61
C PHE A 495 -7.85 -2.46 -1.57
N LEU A 496 -7.46 -2.91 -2.75
CA LEU A 496 -6.44 -3.91 -3.00
C LEU A 496 -5.28 -3.26 -3.75
N TYR A 497 -4.07 -3.35 -3.23
CA TYR A 497 -2.85 -3.07 -3.98
C TYR A 497 -2.26 -4.37 -4.48
N TYR A 498 -2.15 -4.50 -5.80
CA TYR A 498 -1.64 -5.69 -6.47
C TYR A 498 -0.95 -5.30 -7.78
N GLN A 499 0.22 -5.89 -8.07
CA GLN A 499 1.03 -5.59 -9.28
C GLN A 499 1.26 -4.09 -9.54
N ARG A 500 1.63 -3.32 -8.49
CA ARG A 500 1.86 -1.86 -8.54
C ARG A 500 0.65 -1.03 -8.98
N ARG A 501 -0.55 -1.60 -8.88
CA ARG A 501 -1.82 -0.94 -9.15
C ARG A 501 -2.74 -1.06 -7.95
N GLN A 502 -3.57 -0.06 -7.79
CA GLN A 502 -4.59 -0.05 -6.77
C GLN A 502 -5.97 -0.27 -7.39
N TYR A 503 -6.76 -1.11 -6.74
CA TYR A 503 -8.09 -1.47 -7.13
C TYR A 503 -9.03 -1.19 -5.97
N GLU A 504 -10.07 -0.40 -6.19
CA GLU A 504 -11.19 -0.34 -5.23
C GLU A 504 -11.96 -1.65 -5.33
N ILE A 505 -12.12 -2.36 -4.21
CA ILE A 505 -12.82 -3.65 -4.18
C ILE A 505 -14.32 -3.35 -4.25
N GLY A 506 -14.96 -3.75 -5.35
CA GLY A 506 -16.38 -3.51 -5.57
C GLY A 506 -16.78 -3.62 -7.04
N ASN A 507 -18.02 -3.23 -7.35
CA ASN A 507 -18.52 -3.31 -8.72
C ASN A 507 -18.04 -2.13 -9.57
N ASN A 508 -16.78 -2.17 -9.99
CA ASN A 508 -16.21 -1.22 -10.95
C ASN A 508 -15.44 -1.98 -12.03
N LEU A 509 -15.33 -1.37 -13.22
CA LEU A 509 -14.73 -2.01 -14.39
C LEU A 509 -13.31 -2.53 -14.09
N THR A 510 -12.49 -1.72 -13.44
CA THR A 510 -11.06 -2.02 -13.20
C THR A 510 -10.86 -3.24 -12.32
N PHE A 511 -11.58 -3.33 -11.19
CA PHE A 511 -11.53 -4.49 -10.30
C PHE A 511 -12.22 -5.71 -10.92
N ASN A 512 -13.34 -5.50 -11.62
CA ASN A 512 -14.03 -6.59 -12.32
C ASN A 512 -13.12 -7.24 -13.39
N THR A 513 -12.36 -6.44 -14.15
CA THR A 513 -11.39 -6.94 -15.13
C THR A 513 -10.28 -7.74 -14.46
N LEU A 514 -9.70 -7.23 -13.37
CA LEU A 514 -8.67 -7.95 -12.60
C LEU A 514 -9.18 -9.32 -12.15
N MET A 515 -10.33 -9.33 -11.50
CA MET A 515 -10.88 -10.56 -10.96
C MET A 515 -11.28 -11.56 -12.05
N PHE A 516 -11.84 -11.10 -13.18
CA PHE A 516 -12.10 -11.96 -14.33
C PHE A 516 -10.79 -12.52 -14.93
N GLN A 517 -9.73 -11.73 -14.96
CA GLN A 517 -8.41 -12.17 -15.40
C GLN A 517 -7.83 -13.26 -14.50
N LEU A 518 -7.97 -13.12 -13.18
CA LEU A 518 -7.38 -14.05 -12.20
C LEU A 518 -8.27 -15.26 -11.86
N THR A 519 -9.59 -15.16 -12.00
CA THR A 519 -10.53 -16.20 -11.52
C THR A 519 -11.51 -16.69 -12.58
N ARG A 520 -11.63 -15.98 -13.72
CA ARG A 520 -12.68 -16.17 -14.74
C ARG A 520 -14.12 -15.99 -14.22
N LEU A 521 -14.30 -15.46 -13.00
CA LEU A 521 -15.61 -15.08 -12.47
C LEU A 521 -16.03 -13.71 -13.01
N ALA A 522 -17.29 -13.60 -13.42
CA ALA A 522 -17.92 -12.34 -13.78
C ALA A 522 -18.77 -11.82 -12.62
N PHE A 523 -18.74 -10.52 -12.34
CA PHE A 523 -19.54 -9.92 -11.27
C PHE A 523 -21.05 -10.16 -11.45
N VAL A 524 -21.54 -10.17 -12.70
CA VAL A 524 -22.98 -10.29 -13.00
C VAL A 524 -23.53 -11.72 -12.84
N GLU A 525 -22.66 -12.72 -12.78
CA GLU A 525 -23.04 -14.13 -12.62
C GLU A 525 -22.80 -14.59 -11.17
N LYS A 526 -23.62 -15.52 -10.67
CA LYS A 526 -23.29 -16.21 -9.41
C LYS A 526 -22.14 -17.19 -9.66
N PRO A 527 -21.16 -17.31 -8.73
CA PRO A 527 -21.11 -16.67 -7.40
C PRO A 527 -20.43 -15.28 -7.36
N GLY A 528 -20.04 -14.69 -8.49
CA GLY A 528 -19.18 -13.50 -8.57
C GLY A 528 -19.65 -12.29 -7.75
N ASN A 529 -20.92 -11.90 -7.84
CA ASN A 529 -21.45 -10.79 -7.03
C ASN A 529 -21.31 -11.03 -5.50
N ILE A 530 -21.54 -12.26 -5.06
CA ILE A 530 -21.45 -12.65 -3.63
C ILE A 530 -19.98 -12.71 -3.20
N VAL A 531 -19.09 -13.20 -4.08
CA VAL A 531 -17.63 -13.21 -3.83
C VAL A 531 -17.11 -11.80 -3.61
N TRP A 532 -17.52 -10.81 -4.42
CA TRP A 532 -17.08 -9.42 -4.25
C TRP A 532 -17.54 -8.86 -2.92
N TYR A 533 -18.80 -9.11 -2.55
CA TYR A 533 -19.34 -8.67 -1.27
C TYR A 533 -18.53 -9.23 -0.09
N PHE A 534 -18.22 -10.53 -0.08
CA PHE A 534 -17.39 -11.10 0.99
C PHE A 534 -15.94 -10.62 0.94
N LEU A 535 -15.36 -10.38 -0.24
CA LEU A 535 -14.04 -9.76 -0.34
C LEU A 535 -14.03 -8.35 0.27
N GLN A 536 -15.10 -7.57 0.09
CA GLN A 536 -15.22 -6.27 0.75
C GLN A 536 -15.29 -6.41 2.27
N GLN A 537 -16.05 -7.39 2.79
CA GLN A 537 -16.14 -7.66 4.22
C GLN A 537 -14.78 -8.09 4.80
N LEU A 538 -14.07 -9.01 4.13
CA LEU A 538 -12.75 -9.48 4.53
C LEU A 538 -11.72 -8.35 4.52
N ALA A 539 -11.70 -7.53 3.45
CA ALA A 539 -10.83 -6.37 3.37
C ALA A 539 -11.15 -5.30 4.42
N ASN A 540 -12.43 -5.13 4.80
CA ASN A 540 -12.79 -4.18 5.85
C ASN A 540 -12.39 -4.70 7.26
N LEU A 541 -12.46 -6.02 7.45
CA LEU A 541 -12.11 -6.65 8.72
C LEU A 541 -10.59 -6.69 8.92
N TYR A 542 -9.83 -7.07 7.89
CA TYR A 542 -8.41 -7.38 7.97
C TYR A 542 -7.49 -6.40 7.24
N GLY A 543 -8.03 -5.44 6.49
CA GLY A 543 -7.23 -4.45 5.77
C GLY A 543 -6.63 -3.39 6.69
N ASP A 544 -5.45 -2.90 6.33
CA ASP A 544 -4.74 -1.85 7.05
C ASP A 544 -5.52 -0.53 6.97
N PRO A 545 -5.69 0.20 8.08
CA PRO A 545 -6.34 1.50 8.06
C PRO A 545 -5.45 2.51 7.31
N VAL A 546 -6.04 3.20 6.34
CA VAL A 546 -5.39 4.27 5.57
C VAL A 546 -6.28 5.49 5.47
N ASP A 547 -5.67 6.66 5.53
CA ASP A 547 -6.38 7.90 5.29
C ASP A 547 -6.49 8.16 3.79
N MET A 548 -7.68 7.98 3.23
CA MET A 548 -7.95 8.39 1.86
C MET A 548 -8.15 9.89 1.79
N MET A 549 -7.25 10.55 1.08
CA MET A 549 -7.29 11.99 0.84
C MET A 549 -7.44 12.30 -0.64
N SER A 550 -7.60 13.58 -0.96
CA SER A 550 -7.60 14.08 -2.33
C SER A 550 -6.22 13.85 -3.00
N TRP A 551 -5.91 14.61 -4.04
CA TRP A 551 -4.62 14.55 -4.73
C TRP A 551 -3.43 15.01 -3.87
N MET A 552 -3.66 15.56 -2.67
CA MET A 552 -2.62 16.04 -1.77
C MET A 552 -2.98 15.80 -0.30
N HIS A 553 -1.96 15.50 0.51
CA HIS A 553 -2.00 15.49 1.96
C HIS A 553 -0.83 16.32 2.52
N THR A 554 -1.00 16.93 3.69
CA THR A 554 0.07 17.68 4.36
C THR A 554 0.06 17.40 5.85
N ASP A 555 1.23 17.06 6.39
CA ASP A 555 1.48 17.01 7.83
C ASP A 555 1.97 18.39 8.28
N ARG A 556 1.12 19.10 9.03
CA ARG A 556 1.40 20.48 9.48
C ARG A 556 2.40 20.54 10.63
N GLU A 557 2.57 19.47 11.39
CA GLU A 557 3.52 19.48 12.52
C GLU A 557 4.95 19.31 12.02
N LYS A 558 5.12 18.57 10.93
CA LYS A 558 6.42 18.27 10.33
C LYS A 558 6.73 19.07 9.06
N ASP A 559 5.79 19.92 8.63
CA ASP A 559 5.87 20.67 7.36
C ASP A 559 6.14 19.76 6.14
N ILE A 560 5.49 18.60 6.10
CA ILE A 560 5.64 17.62 4.99
C ILE A 560 4.43 17.70 4.07
N ALA A 561 4.65 17.66 2.76
CA ALA A 561 3.60 17.56 1.75
C ALA A 561 3.73 16.27 0.93
N TYR A 562 2.60 15.62 0.67
CA TYR A 562 2.49 14.44 -0.18
C TYR A 562 1.59 14.77 -1.36
N LEU A 563 2.05 14.50 -2.57
CA LEU A 563 1.34 14.86 -3.80
C LEU A 563 1.17 13.65 -4.70
N ASN A 564 -0.05 13.44 -5.19
CA ASN A 564 -0.31 12.46 -6.23
C ASN A 564 0.06 13.03 -7.59
N LEU A 565 1.08 12.43 -8.22
CA LEU A 565 1.56 12.83 -9.54
C LEU A 565 0.75 12.19 -10.69
N ASN A 566 -0.34 11.51 -10.36
CA ASN A 566 -1.10 10.65 -11.26
C ASN A 566 -0.20 9.63 -11.96
N SER A 567 0.77 9.08 -11.23
CA SER A 567 1.73 8.12 -11.77
C SER A 567 1.04 6.85 -12.28
N ASP A 568 1.51 6.34 -13.41
CA ASP A 568 1.09 5.03 -13.95
C ASP A 568 1.46 3.86 -13.03
N HIS A 569 2.45 4.07 -12.16
CA HIS A 569 2.95 3.07 -11.20
C HIS A 569 2.45 3.27 -9.77
N ASN A 570 1.34 4.02 -9.59
CA ASN A 570 0.75 4.30 -8.28
C ASN A 570 1.76 4.87 -7.26
N LYS A 571 2.63 5.79 -7.72
CA LYS A 571 3.58 6.52 -6.88
C LYS A 571 3.05 7.90 -6.52
N ILE A 572 3.35 8.35 -5.31
CA ILE A 572 3.21 9.73 -4.86
C ILE A 572 4.59 10.32 -4.58
N VAL A 573 4.71 11.65 -4.58
CA VAL A 573 5.94 12.32 -4.16
C VAL A 573 5.77 12.85 -2.75
N ARG A 574 6.77 12.62 -1.92
CA ARG A 574 6.93 13.18 -0.58
C ARG A 574 7.91 14.34 -0.64
N LEU A 575 7.47 15.50 -0.17
CA LEU A 575 8.27 16.72 -0.02
C LEU A 575 8.48 16.94 1.48
N ALA A 576 9.72 16.81 1.93
CA ALA A 576 10.08 17.02 3.33
C ALA A 576 11.09 18.17 3.45
N PRO A 577 11.06 18.92 4.57
CA PRO A 577 11.95 20.07 4.74
C PRO A 577 13.43 19.71 4.56
N GLY A 578 14.06 20.27 3.52
CA GLY A 578 15.51 20.22 3.31
C GLY A 578 15.98 18.93 2.66
N GLN A 579 15.05 18.08 2.24
CA GLN A 579 15.31 16.80 1.59
C GLN A 579 14.95 16.89 0.10
N GLU A 580 15.65 16.12 -0.73
CA GLU A 580 15.23 15.93 -2.11
C GLU A 580 13.86 15.24 -2.16
N PRO A 581 12.97 15.60 -3.11
CA PRO A 581 11.68 14.94 -3.27
C PRO A 581 11.82 13.43 -3.47
N GLU A 582 11.04 12.68 -2.71
CA GLU A 582 11.12 11.22 -2.66
C GLU A 582 9.89 10.58 -3.31
N LEU A 583 10.09 9.60 -4.18
CA LEU A 583 8.98 8.84 -4.78
C LEU A 583 8.66 7.61 -3.93
N ILE A 584 7.49 7.62 -3.30
CA ILE A 584 7.00 6.53 -2.45
C ILE A 584 5.76 5.87 -3.05
N ASP A 585 5.46 4.64 -2.62
CA ASP A 585 4.23 3.95 -3.04
C ASP A 585 2.99 4.56 -2.42
N ASN A 586 1.94 4.74 -3.22
CA ASN A 586 0.66 5.25 -2.76
C ASN A 586 -0.12 4.15 -2.03
N GLY A 587 -0.50 4.38 -0.78
CA GLY A 587 -1.23 3.44 0.08
C GLY A 587 -0.36 2.39 0.79
N THR A 588 0.77 1.97 0.23
CA THR A 588 1.64 0.93 0.84
C THR A 588 2.85 1.50 1.58
N ASN A 589 2.93 2.83 1.74
CA ASN A 589 4.01 3.52 2.43
C ASN A 589 3.89 3.37 3.95
N GLU A 590 5.02 3.48 4.66
CA GLU A 590 5.09 3.40 6.12
C GLU A 590 4.20 4.45 6.83
N GLN A 591 3.87 5.55 6.15
CA GLN A 591 3.05 6.62 6.69
C GLN A 591 1.54 6.37 6.54
N GLY A 592 1.12 5.27 5.89
CA GLY A 592 -0.30 4.92 5.73
C GLY A 592 -1.09 5.87 4.82
N ILE A 593 -0.39 6.63 3.96
CA ILE A 593 -1.00 7.69 3.16
C ILE A 593 -1.54 7.13 1.85
N LEU A 594 -2.82 7.40 1.58
CA LEU A 594 -3.46 7.05 0.32
C LEU A 594 -4.08 8.28 -0.36
N LEU A 595 -3.49 8.72 -1.47
CA LEU A 595 -3.98 9.85 -2.25
C LEU A 595 -4.79 9.41 -3.47
N THR A 596 -5.93 10.03 -3.70
CA THR A 596 -6.71 9.83 -4.94
C THR A 596 -6.07 10.56 -6.13
N LYS A 597 -6.31 10.06 -7.35
CA LYS A 597 -5.86 10.72 -8.57
C LYS A 597 -6.71 11.96 -8.86
N SER A 598 -6.08 13.03 -9.33
CA SER A 598 -6.81 14.19 -9.85
C SER A 598 -7.38 13.86 -11.25
N PRO A 599 -8.70 13.89 -11.48
CA PRO A 599 -9.28 13.47 -12.77
C PRO A 599 -8.80 14.28 -13.98
N GLN A 600 -8.40 15.54 -13.79
CA GLN A 600 -7.92 16.43 -14.85
C GLN A 600 -6.41 16.34 -15.06
N MET A 601 -5.65 15.84 -14.08
CA MET A 601 -4.20 15.80 -14.18
C MET A 601 -3.74 14.61 -15.02
N ARG A 602 -3.06 14.87 -16.13
CA ARG A 602 -2.31 13.84 -16.85
C ARG A 602 -1.11 13.41 -16.02
N HIS A 603 -0.66 12.18 -16.29
CA HIS A 603 0.54 11.60 -15.69
C HIS A 603 1.70 12.61 -15.73
N PHE A 604 2.25 12.87 -14.55
CA PHE A 604 3.47 13.64 -14.37
C PHE A 604 4.57 12.70 -13.87
N GLN A 605 5.72 12.75 -14.54
CA GLN A 605 6.90 12.00 -14.12
C GLN A 605 7.88 12.97 -13.45
N TYR A 606 8.12 12.77 -12.16
CA TYR A 606 9.18 13.47 -11.44
C TYR A 606 10.56 13.01 -11.93
N LEU A 607 11.46 13.97 -12.14
CA LEU A 607 12.80 13.75 -12.68
C LEU A 607 13.86 14.13 -11.61
N PRO A 608 14.41 13.16 -10.86
CA PRO A 608 15.41 13.43 -9.81
C PRO A 608 16.71 14.05 -10.34
N THR A 609 17.01 13.88 -11.63
CA THR A 609 18.20 14.44 -12.28
C THR A 609 17.89 15.67 -13.15
N ALA A 610 16.72 16.29 -12.96
CA ALA A 610 16.35 17.51 -13.67
C ALA A 610 17.36 18.64 -13.44
N SER A 611 17.84 19.24 -14.54
CA SER A 611 18.68 20.44 -14.53
C SER A 611 17.86 21.63 -14.05
N GLU A 612 18.26 22.24 -12.93
CA GLU A 612 17.58 23.44 -12.42
C GLU A 612 17.66 24.60 -13.42
N ALA A 613 18.84 24.82 -14.01
CA ALA A 613 19.04 25.91 -14.98
C ALA A 613 18.07 25.81 -16.16
N ASP A 614 17.95 24.63 -16.77
CA ASP A 614 17.05 24.42 -17.92
C ASP A 614 15.59 24.50 -17.52
N GLY A 615 15.22 23.95 -16.36
CA GLY A 615 13.84 23.97 -15.87
C GLY A 615 13.34 25.39 -15.56
N PHE A 616 14.15 26.20 -14.87
CA PHE A 616 13.79 27.60 -14.59
C PHE A 616 13.88 28.49 -15.83
N ALA A 617 14.79 28.22 -16.77
CA ALA A 617 14.81 28.89 -18.08
C ALA A 617 13.55 28.57 -18.91
N ALA A 618 13.08 27.32 -18.88
CA ALA A 618 11.83 26.93 -19.54
C ALA A 618 10.61 27.57 -18.86
N LEU A 619 10.56 27.60 -17.52
CA LEU A 619 9.51 28.29 -16.77
C LEU A 619 9.45 29.77 -17.14
N LYS A 620 10.61 30.44 -17.16
CA LYS A 620 10.71 31.86 -17.52
C LYS A 620 10.23 32.11 -18.95
N SER A 621 10.79 31.40 -19.92
CA SER A 621 10.50 31.62 -21.34
C SER A 621 9.08 31.23 -21.76
N LEU A 622 8.49 30.19 -21.15
CA LEU A 622 7.18 29.66 -21.55
C LEU A 622 6.01 30.24 -20.77
N ILE A 623 6.22 30.61 -19.49
CA ILE A 623 5.15 31.12 -18.61
C ILE A 623 5.33 32.61 -18.31
N MET A 624 6.50 33.02 -17.81
CA MET A 624 6.70 34.41 -17.37
C MET A 624 6.74 35.36 -18.57
N ASP A 625 7.65 35.15 -19.51
CA ASP A 625 7.92 36.05 -20.63
C ASP A 625 6.74 36.16 -21.60
N THR A 626 5.91 35.10 -21.70
CA THR A 626 4.72 35.06 -22.55
C THR A 626 3.47 35.66 -21.90
N THR A 627 3.54 36.08 -20.63
CA THR A 627 2.43 36.71 -19.92
C THR A 627 2.48 38.22 -20.13
N PRO A 628 1.48 38.82 -20.81
CA PRO A 628 1.52 40.22 -21.23
C PRO A 628 1.13 41.16 -20.08
N CYS A 629 1.98 41.24 -19.07
CA CYS A 629 1.88 42.16 -17.94
C CYS A 629 3.27 42.63 -17.48
N GLU A 630 3.26 43.56 -16.53
CA GLU A 630 4.46 44.04 -15.83
C GLU A 630 5.30 42.91 -15.26
N VAL A 631 6.63 43.07 -15.31
CA VAL A 631 7.56 42.02 -14.87
C VAL A 631 7.32 41.58 -13.42
N HIS A 632 6.98 42.53 -12.55
CA HIS A 632 6.66 42.28 -11.14
C HIS A 632 5.48 41.32 -10.98
N LEU A 633 4.45 41.41 -11.81
CA LEU A 633 3.27 40.54 -11.76
C LEU A 633 3.53 39.14 -12.32
N ARG A 634 4.56 38.97 -13.16
CA ARG A 634 5.00 37.65 -13.64
C ARG A 634 5.59 36.81 -12.51
N TYR A 635 6.39 37.43 -11.65
CA TYR A 635 6.90 36.79 -10.43
C TYR A 635 5.77 36.44 -9.45
N PHE A 636 4.81 37.35 -9.27
CA PHE A 636 3.62 37.09 -8.46
C PHE A 636 2.88 35.84 -8.94
N LEU A 637 2.60 35.76 -10.25
CA LEU A 637 1.85 34.65 -10.85
C LEU A 637 2.55 33.30 -10.67
N VAL A 638 3.88 33.26 -10.82
CA VAL A 638 4.66 32.02 -10.61
C VAL A 638 4.71 31.64 -9.14
N ALA A 639 4.97 32.58 -8.23
CA ALA A 639 4.99 32.31 -6.79
C ALA A 639 3.63 31.82 -6.29
N TRP A 640 2.54 32.44 -6.78
CA TRP A 640 1.17 32.01 -6.50
C TRP A 640 0.90 30.61 -7.06
N THR A 641 1.30 30.32 -8.29
CA THR A 641 1.12 28.99 -8.91
C THR A 641 1.92 27.91 -8.17
N ALA A 642 3.14 28.20 -7.74
CA ALA A 642 3.94 27.25 -6.95
C ALA A 642 3.33 26.97 -5.56
N SER A 643 2.61 27.94 -4.98
CA SER A 643 1.95 27.79 -3.67
C SER A 643 0.82 26.74 -3.66
N ILE A 644 0.34 26.32 -4.83
CA ILE A 644 -0.64 25.24 -4.99
C ILE A 644 -0.15 23.97 -4.28
N PHE A 645 1.13 23.66 -4.37
CA PHE A 645 1.72 22.47 -3.73
C PHE A 645 1.87 22.58 -2.20
N LEU A 646 1.52 23.74 -1.63
CA LEU A 646 1.59 24.05 -0.20
C LEU A 646 0.25 24.54 0.37
N MET A 647 -0.84 24.52 -0.41
CA MET A 647 -2.10 25.17 -0.04
C MET A 647 -2.76 24.63 1.24
N ASN A 648 -2.39 23.41 1.67
CA ASN A 648 -2.92 22.80 2.89
C ASN A 648 -2.09 23.15 4.15
N LEU A 649 -0.90 23.74 4.00
CA LEU A 649 -0.05 24.31 5.07
C LEU A 649 -0.37 25.77 5.41
N GLN A 650 -1.40 26.33 4.77
CA GLN A 650 -1.93 27.68 5.00
C GLN A 650 -3.46 27.67 5.08
N SER A 651 -4.06 28.64 5.75
CA SER A 651 -5.52 28.78 5.83
C SER A 651 -6.09 29.63 4.69
N ASP A 652 -5.40 30.70 4.31
CA ASP A 652 -5.80 31.57 3.20
C ASP A 652 -5.23 31.09 1.85
N ARG A 653 -6.04 31.19 0.79
CA ARG A 653 -5.74 30.66 -0.55
C ARG A 653 -6.14 31.65 -1.66
N GLY A 654 -5.76 32.91 -1.47
CA GLY A 654 -6.23 34.05 -2.25
C GLY A 654 -6.38 33.77 -3.75
N LEU A 655 -7.48 34.26 -4.31
CA LEU A 655 -7.87 34.00 -5.69
C LEU A 655 -7.03 34.86 -6.64
N VAL A 656 -6.86 34.45 -7.89
CA VAL A 656 -6.27 35.32 -8.92
C VAL A 656 -7.34 35.70 -9.94
N GLN A 657 -7.54 37.01 -10.12
CA GLN A 657 -8.40 37.55 -11.17
C GLN A 657 -7.53 38.17 -12.27
N ILE A 658 -7.62 37.63 -13.48
CA ILE A 658 -6.94 38.14 -14.66
C ILE A 658 -7.94 38.94 -15.50
N THR A 659 -7.70 40.24 -15.61
CA THR A 659 -8.52 41.15 -16.42
C THR A 659 -7.77 41.60 -17.68
N ALA A 660 -8.51 41.82 -18.75
CA ALA A 660 -7.97 42.44 -19.94
C ALA A 660 -9.09 42.92 -20.87
N ASN A 661 -8.80 43.97 -21.65
CA ASN A 661 -9.60 44.31 -22.82
C ASN A 661 -9.67 43.12 -23.79
N SER A 662 -10.78 43.00 -24.52
CA SER A 662 -10.96 41.96 -25.52
C SER A 662 -9.76 41.96 -26.49
N SER A 663 -9.16 40.78 -26.74
CA SER A 663 -7.97 40.50 -27.58
C SER A 663 -6.58 40.41 -26.91
N VAL A 664 -6.39 40.73 -25.62
CA VAL A 664 -5.05 40.63 -25.00
C VAL A 664 -4.63 39.20 -24.68
N GLY A 665 -5.60 38.29 -24.47
CA GLY A 665 -5.35 36.86 -24.30
C GLY A 665 -5.47 36.35 -22.86
N LYS A 666 -6.40 36.88 -22.06
CA LYS A 666 -6.66 36.44 -20.67
C LYS A 666 -6.85 34.93 -20.52
N SER A 667 -7.69 34.33 -21.36
CA SER A 667 -7.92 32.88 -21.37
C SER A 667 -6.65 32.11 -21.75
N LYS A 668 -5.79 32.67 -22.61
CA LYS A 668 -4.51 32.04 -23.00
C LYS A 668 -3.52 31.95 -21.85
N VAL A 669 -3.53 32.90 -20.91
CA VAL A 669 -2.70 32.82 -19.68
C VAL A 669 -3.18 31.65 -18.82
N ALA A 670 -4.50 31.56 -18.60
CA ALA A 670 -5.12 30.45 -17.87
C ALA A 670 -4.84 29.11 -18.55
N GLU A 671 -4.94 29.02 -19.88
CA GLU A 671 -4.67 27.81 -20.66
C GLU A 671 -3.23 27.32 -20.47
N ARG A 672 -2.23 28.22 -20.45
CA ARG A 672 -0.82 27.84 -20.23
C ARG A 672 -0.57 27.28 -18.83
N ILE A 673 -1.14 27.92 -17.80
CA ILE A 673 -1.02 27.42 -16.42
C ILE A 673 -1.76 26.08 -16.28
N SER A 674 -2.93 25.96 -16.92
CA SER A 674 -3.68 24.71 -17.00
C SER A 674 -2.85 23.61 -17.67
N GLN A 675 -2.20 23.92 -18.79
CA GLN A 675 -1.31 23.00 -19.49
C GLN A 675 -0.11 22.58 -18.64
N LEU A 676 0.47 23.50 -17.87
CA LEU A 676 1.58 23.20 -16.98
C LEU A 676 1.15 22.26 -15.84
N ILE A 677 0.06 22.57 -15.14
CA ILE A 677 -0.41 21.78 -13.98
C ILE A 677 -1.04 20.47 -14.43
N TYR A 678 -1.95 20.49 -15.41
CA TYR A 678 -2.75 19.34 -15.82
C TYR A 678 -2.21 18.57 -17.03
N GLY A 679 -1.31 19.15 -17.83
CA GLY A 679 -0.88 18.55 -19.11
C GLY A 679 -1.93 18.62 -20.23
N ALA A 680 -3.04 19.33 -19.99
CA ALA A 680 -4.07 19.69 -20.94
C ALA A 680 -4.77 20.98 -20.48
N SER A 681 -5.44 21.68 -21.39
CA SER A 681 -6.25 22.84 -21.03
C SER A 681 -7.63 22.43 -20.52
N TYR A 682 -7.99 22.90 -19.33
CA TYR A 682 -9.31 22.74 -18.71
C TYR A 682 -10.00 24.08 -18.42
N VAL A 683 -9.75 25.09 -19.25
CA VAL A 683 -10.35 26.42 -19.15
C VAL A 683 -11.77 26.39 -19.75
N GLY A 684 -12.79 26.77 -18.97
CA GLY A 684 -14.17 26.77 -19.44
C GLY A 684 -15.18 27.34 -18.44
N LYS A 685 -16.47 27.25 -18.78
CA LYS A 685 -17.59 27.65 -17.91
C LYS A 685 -18.24 26.42 -17.28
N GLY A 686 -18.29 26.36 -15.96
CA GLY A 686 -18.90 25.28 -15.19
C GLY A 686 -20.37 25.51 -14.87
N THR A 687 -21.02 24.46 -14.37
CA THR A 687 -22.30 24.55 -13.62
C THR A 687 -21.99 24.40 -12.13
N GLY A 688 -22.75 25.04 -11.24
CA GLY A 688 -22.38 25.12 -9.81
C GLY A 688 -22.12 23.77 -9.10
N ALA A 689 -22.81 22.69 -9.51
CA ALA A 689 -22.56 21.34 -8.97
C ALA A 689 -21.26 20.71 -9.52
N ALA A 690 -20.91 20.97 -10.78
CA ALA A 690 -19.67 20.50 -11.38
C ALA A 690 -18.45 21.19 -10.75
N GLU A 691 -18.56 22.49 -10.42
CA GLU A 691 -17.49 23.31 -9.84
C GLU A 691 -17.03 22.80 -8.47
N THR A 692 -17.96 22.41 -7.59
CA THR A 692 -17.61 21.86 -6.27
C THR A 692 -16.85 20.54 -6.39
N ARG A 693 -17.25 19.66 -7.33
CA ARG A 693 -16.56 18.38 -7.58
C ARG A 693 -15.17 18.61 -8.13
N VAL A 694 -15.01 19.58 -9.04
CA VAL A 694 -13.70 19.94 -9.60
C VAL A 694 -12.80 20.50 -8.48
N ALA A 695 -13.32 21.40 -7.65
CA ALA A 695 -12.61 21.98 -6.50
C ALA A 695 -12.15 20.97 -5.44
N THR A 696 -12.85 19.85 -5.29
CA THR A 696 -12.44 18.83 -4.31
C THR A 696 -11.26 18.02 -4.83
N ASN A 697 -11.27 17.67 -6.11
CA ASN A 697 -10.41 16.61 -6.65
C ASN A 697 -9.24 17.13 -7.49
N ASN A 698 -9.09 18.44 -7.68
CA ASN A 698 -8.08 18.97 -8.58
C ASN A 698 -7.36 20.21 -7.99
N PRO A 699 -6.04 20.36 -8.21
CA PRO A 699 -5.22 21.43 -7.64
C PRO A 699 -5.70 22.86 -7.94
N LEU A 700 -6.25 23.10 -9.12
CA LEU A 700 -6.50 24.44 -9.62
C LEU A 700 -7.76 24.54 -10.49
N MET A 701 -8.64 25.46 -10.16
CA MET A 701 -9.81 25.78 -10.96
C MET A 701 -9.55 26.95 -11.92
N PHE A 702 -10.16 26.86 -13.09
CA PHE A 702 -10.14 27.91 -14.10
C PHE A 702 -11.58 28.34 -14.41
N LEU A 703 -11.96 29.53 -13.95
CA LEU A 703 -13.28 30.11 -14.20
C LEU A 703 -13.17 31.15 -15.31
N ASP A 704 -13.58 30.79 -16.52
CA ASP A 704 -13.36 31.63 -17.70
C ASP A 704 -14.53 32.56 -18.02
N ASN A 705 -14.22 33.82 -18.33
CA ASN A 705 -15.18 34.88 -18.71
C ASN A 705 -16.30 35.08 -17.66
N VAL A 706 -15.92 35.19 -16.39
CA VAL A 706 -16.81 35.53 -15.27
C VAL A 706 -17.01 37.04 -15.23
N GLU A 707 -17.98 37.53 -15.99
CA GLU A 707 -18.30 38.96 -16.02
C GLU A 707 -19.19 39.40 -14.85
N ASN A 708 -19.11 40.67 -14.48
CA ASN A 708 -19.86 41.25 -13.36
C ASN A 708 -21.38 41.01 -13.42
N ARG A 709 -21.95 41.00 -14.63
CA ARG A 709 -23.37 40.68 -14.88
C ARG A 709 -23.77 39.24 -14.57
N ASN A 710 -22.79 38.32 -14.51
CA ASN A 710 -22.99 36.89 -14.30
C ASN A 710 -22.67 36.45 -12.85
N LEU A 711 -22.25 37.39 -11.98
CA LEU A 711 -21.95 37.11 -10.57
C LEU A 711 -23.24 36.90 -9.78
N THR A 712 -23.63 35.64 -9.59
CA THR A 712 -24.70 35.25 -8.67
C THR A 712 -24.15 35.14 -7.24
N GLN A 713 -25.03 35.29 -6.23
CA GLN A 713 -24.60 35.14 -4.83
C GLN A 713 -23.96 33.77 -4.56
N GLY A 714 -24.51 32.69 -5.14
CA GLY A 714 -23.94 31.34 -4.99
C GLY A 714 -22.54 31.18 -5.57
N LEU A 715 -22.22 31.86 -6.68
CA LEU A 715 -20.87 31.86 -7.25
C LEU A 715 -19.90 32.68 -6.38
N VAL A 716 -20.36 33.80 -5.81
CA VAL A 716 -19.57 34.59 -4.85
C VAL A 716 -19.26 33.78 -3.60
N ASP A 717 -20.27 33.14 -2.99
CA ASP A 717 -20.09 32.31 -1.79
C ASP A 717 -19.14 31.14 -2.07
N PHE A 718 -19.22 30.53 -3.25
CA PHE A 718 -18.31 29.47 -3.68
C PHE A 718 -16.85 29.96 -3.82
N MET A 719 -16.63 31.12 -4.43
CA MET A 719 -15.30 31.71 -4.56
C MET A 719 -14.71 32.10 -3.20
N LEU A 720 -15.52 32.64 -2.29
CA LEU A 720 -15.10 32.94 -0.91
C LEU A 720 -14.75 31.66 -0.14
N LEU A 721 -15.50 30.58 -0.35
CA LEU A 721 -15.21 29.28 0.25
C LEU A 721 -13.88 28.71 -0.26
N LEU A 722 -13.60 28.83 -1.55
CA LEU A 722 -12.31 28.46 -2.16
C LEU A 722 -11.15 29.26 -1.56
N ALA A 723 -11.35 30.55 -1.29
CA ALA A 723 -10.33 31.43 -0.75
C ALA A 723 -9.93 31.12 0.72
N ASN A 724 -10.79 30.43 1.49
CA ASN A 724 -10.66 30.31 2.95
C ASN A 724 -10.32 28.90 3.49
N SER A 725 -9.94 27.94 2.65
CA SER A 725 -9.69 26.52 3.07
C SER A 725 -10.83 25.91 3.91
N SER A 726 -12.06 26.43 3.80
CA SER A 726 -13.19 26.06 4.65
C SER A 726 -13.88 24.79 4.15
N HIS A 727 -14.44 24.01 5.08
CA HIS A 727 -15.18 22.80 4.72
C HIS A 727 -16.61 23.13 4.27
N LYS A 728 -17.06 22.48 3.19
CA LYS A 728 -18.44 22.54 2.74
C LYS A 728 -19.26 21.41 3.37
N PRO A 729 -20.41 21.68 4.00
CA PRO A 729 -21.31 20.62 4.44
C PRO A 729 -21.90 19.87 3.24
N LYS A 730 -21.98 18.55 3.35
CA LYS A 730 -22.54 17.62 2.36
C LYS A 730 -23.29 16.49 3.07
N ALA A 731 -24.49 16.14 2.62
CA ALA A 731 -25.19 14.98 3.18
C ALA A 731 -24.39 13.68 2.93
N LYS A 732 -24.28 12.81 3.95
CA LYS A 732 -23.66 11.50 3.84
C LYS A 732 -24.48 10.64 2.87
N SER A 733 -23.82 10.00 1.92
CA SER A 733 -24.50 9.11 0.98
C SER A 733 -25.17 7.96 1.75
N GLY A 734 -26.49 7.84 1.63
CA GLY A 734 -27.28 6.81 2.32
C GLY A 734 -27.81 7.21 3.71
N SER A 735 -27.69 8.47 4.13
CA SER A 735 -28.31 9.01 5.34
C SER A 735 -28.99 10.36 5.05
N ASP A 736 -30.25 10.50 5.45
CA ASP A 736 -31.01 11.75 5.30
C ASP A 736 -30.67 12.79 6.39
N SER A 737 -29.94 12.40 7.44
CA SER A 737 -29.69 13.25 8.63
C SER A 737 -28.22 13.56 8.91
N GLU A 738 -27.27 12.76 8.43
CA GLU A 738 -25.85 12.97 8.69
C GLU A 738 -25.20 13.90 7.66
N VAL A 739 -24.49 14.93 8.14
CA VAL A 739 -23.73 15.88 7.31
C VAL A 739 -22.25 15.61 7.47
N ILE A 740 -21.57 15.29 6.36
CA ILE A 740 -20.12 15.19 6.24
C ILE A 740 -19.57 16.51 5.72
N TYR A 741 -18.43 16.95 6.26
CA TYR A 741 -17.75 18.16 5.85
C TYR A 741 -16.67 17.85 4.81
N GLN A 742 -16.83 18.36 3.59
CA GLN A 742 -15.91 18.15 2.47
C GLN A 742 -14.96 19.35 2.31
N ARG A 743 -13.65 19.12 2.39
CA ARG A 743 -12.64 20.16 2.11
C ARG A 743 -12.54 20.40 0.60
N LEU A 744 -12.39 21.65 0.19
CA LEU A 744 -12.02 21.98 -1.19
C LEU A 744 -10.49 22.02 -1.25
N ASP A 745 -9.84 21.13 -1.99
CA ASP A 745 -8.37 21.08 -2.13
C ASP A 745 -7.95 21.71 -3.47
N SER A 746 -8.40 22.95 -3.70
CA SER A 746 -8.14 23.71 -4.93
C SER A 746 -7.95 25.19 -4.67
N MET A 747 -7.20 25.85 -5.57
CA MET A 747 -7.13 27.30 -5.74
C MET A 747 -7.84 27.71 -7.03
N ALA A 748 -8.01 29.00 -7.34
CA ALA A 748 -8.69 29.41 -8.57
C ALA A 748 -8.07 30.61 -9.29
N ILE A 749 -8.00 30.48 -10.63
CA ILE A 749 -7.78 31.59 -11.57
C ILE A 749 -9.11 31.92 -12.23
N ILE A 750 -9.51 33.18 -12.16
CA ILE A 750 -10.70 33.73 -12.76
C ILE A 750 -10.29 34.67 -13.88
N THR A 751 -10.87 34.53 -15.07
CA THR A 751 -10.72 35.50 -16.15
C THR A 751 -11.99 36.31 -16.32
N SER A 752 -11.84 37.63 -16.49
CA SER A 752 -12.97 38.54 -16.71
C SER A 752 -12.53 39.73 -17.58
N ILE A 753 -13.48 40.47 -18.15
CA ILE A 753 -13.15 41.74 -18.82
C ILE A 753 -12.96 42.83 -17.77
N GLU A 754 -13.85 42.88 -16.78
CA GLU A 754 -13.86 43.88 -15.72
C GLU A 754 -13.37 43.29 -14.39
N PRO A 755 -12.75 44.09 -13.50
CA PRO A 755 -12.47 43.69 -12.13
C PRO A 755 -13.77 43.45 -11.35
N PHE A 756 -13.69 42.66 -10.28
CA PHE A 756 -14.84 42.43 -9.39
C PHE A 756 -15.37 43.76 -8.84
N PRO A 757 -16.70 43.94 -8.74
CA PRO A 757 -17.27 45.22 -8.39
C PRO A 757 -17.05 45.50 -6.90
N GLY A 758 -16.74 46.75 -6.55
CA GLY A 758 -16.49 47.22 -5.17
C GLY A 758 -17.67 47.03 -4.22
N ARG A 759 -18.88 46.73 -4.73
CA ARG A 759 -20.01 46.28 -3.92
C ARG A 759 -19.80 44.91 -3.26
N LEU A 760 -18.76 44.16 -3.66
CA LEU A 760 -18.35 42.87 -3.10
C LEU A 760 -16.98 43.00 -2.40
N PRO A 761 -16.87 43.78 -1.32
CA PRO A 761 -15.58 44.14 -0.72
C PRO A 761 -14.77 42.94 -0.23
N GLU A 762 -15.42 41.89 0.31
CA GLU A 762 -14.73 40.68 0.75
C GLU A 762 -14.13 39.90 -0.43
N LEU A 763 -14.86 39.75 -1.54
CA LEU A 763 -14.35 39.06 -2.72
C LEU A 763 -13.20 39.85 -3.37
N VAL A 764 -13.33 41.18 -3.42
CA VAL A 764 -12.28 42.07 -3.92
C VAL A 764 -11.01 41.92 -3.08
N ASN A 765 -11.10 41.94 -1.75
CA ASN A 765 -9.96 41.76 -0.86
C ASN A 765 -9.30 40.37 -1.04
N ARG A 766 -10.10 39.30 -1.13
CA ARG A 766 -9.63 37.91 -1.31
C ARG A 766 -9.06 37.61 -2.71
N ALA A 767 -9.22 38.50 -3.68
CA ALA A 767 -8.75 38.30 -5.06
C ALA A 767 -7.58 39.23 -5.41
N PHE A 768 -6.47 38.65 -5.82
CA PHE A 768 -5.33 39.36 -6.39
C PHE A 768 -5.60 39.68 -7.87
N HIS A 769 -5.61 40.97 -8.18
CA HIS A 769 -5.88 41.46 -9.53
C HIS A 769 -4.61 41.47 -10.37
N ILE A 770 -4.67 40.94 -11.60
CA ILE A 770 -3.62 41.04 -12.62
C ILE A 770 -4.26 41.60 -13.88
N GLU A 771 -3.80 42.77 -14.32
CA GLU A 771 -4.25 43.39 -15.57
C GLU A 771 -3.26 43.05 -16.68
N LEU A 772 -3.79 42.54 -17.79
CA LEU A 772 -2.99 42.30 -18.98
C LEU A 772 -3.05 43.51 -19.90
N ASP A 773 -1.90 43.88 -20.43
CA ASP A 773 -1.75 45.00 -21.35
C ASP A 773 -1.06 44.54 -22.63
N GLY A 774 -1.62 44.98 -23.77
CA GLY A 774 -1.10 44.70 -25.10
C GLY A 774 0.35 45.17 -25.31
N GLN A 775 0.81 46.20 -24.60
CA GLN A 775 2.17 46.71 -24.71
C GLN A 775 3.25 45.69 -24.32
N PHE A 776 2.91 44.74 -23.43
CA PHE A 776 3.83 43.70 -22.97
C PHE A 776 3.76 42.42 -23.83
N LYS A 777 2.99 42.40 -24.92
CA LYS A 777 2.91 41.24 -25.80
C LYS A 777 4.23 41.01 -26.52
N GLN A 778 4.70 39.77 -26.46
CA GLN A 778 5.89 39.35 -27.19
C GLN A 778 5.64 39.30 -28.70
N HIS A 779 6.58 39.84 -29.48
CA HIS A 779 6.55 39.77 -30.94
C HIS A 779 6.77 38.33 -31.43
N GLY A 780 6.04 37.89 -32.46
CA GLY A 780 6.15 36.53 -32.99
C GLY A 780 5.53 35.42 -32.11
N TYR A 781 4.79 35.78 -31.06
CA TYR A 781 4.15 34.81 -30.16
C TYR A 781 3.12 33.92 -30.89
N MET A 782 3.37 32.60 -30.91
CA MET A 782 2.43 31.58 -31.39
C MET A 782 1.95 30.72 -30.22
N HIS A 783 0.68 30.85 -29.84
CA HIS A 783 0.14 30.18 -28.66
C HIS A 783 0.27 28.66 -28.72
N ASP A 784 -0.06 28.04 -29.85
CA ASP A 784 -0.01 26.58 -30.00
C ASP A 784 1.40 26.01 -29.87
N GLU A 785 2.42 26.74 -30.35
CA GLU A 785 3.82 26.34 -30.21
C GLU A 785 4.28 26.41 -28.76
N VAL A 786 3.89 27.46 -28.03
CA VAL A 786 4.15 27.59 -26.59
C VAL A 786 3.46 26.47 -25.82
N MET A 787 2.21 26.13 -26.13
CA MET A 787 1.47 25.04 -25.48
C MET A 787 2.12 23.66 -25.71
N ARG A 788 2.60 23.40 -26.94
CA ARG A 788 3.39 22.19 -27.24
C ARG A 788 4.70 22.17 -26.46
N SER A 789 5.37 23.31 -26.36
CA SER A 789 6.63 23.44 -25.63
C SER A 789 6.46 23.29 -24.12
N ILE A 790 5.37 23.80 -23.54
CA ILE A 790 4.99 23.55 -22.15
C ILE A 790 4.77 22.05 -21.95
N SER A 791 4.06 21.38 -22.86
CA SER A 791 3.83 19.93 -22.76
C SER A 791 5.13 19.13 -22.77
N LYS A 792 6.09 19.50 -23.64
CA LYS A 792 7.41 18.86 -23.72
C LYS A 792 8.25 19.10 -22.47
N ASN A 793 8.21 20.31 -21.90
CA ASN A 793 9.01 20.70 -20.75
C ASN A 793 8.28 20.57 -19.40
N ARG A 794 7.04 20.08 -19.39
CA ARG A 794 6.20 20.01 -18.18
C ARG A 794 6.87 19.22 -17.07
N ASN A 795 7.38 18.03 -17.39
CA ASN A 795 8.02 17.17 -16.40
C ASN A 795 9.27 17.85 -15.81
N LEU A 796 10.05 18.55 -16.65
CA LEU A 796 11.23 19.30 -16.23
C LEU A 796 10.87 20.46 -15.31
N ILE A 797 9.95 21.33 -15.73
CA ILE A 797 9.53 22.53 -14.98
C ILE A 797 8.94 22.14 -13.62
N LEU A 798 8.02 21.19 -13.58
CA LEU A 798 7.40 20.77 -12.33
C LEU A 798 8.41 20.08 -11.40
N SER A 799 9.35 19.29 -11.92
CA SER A 799 10.36 18.64 -11.07
C SER A 799 11.27 19.65 -10.37
N VAL A 800 11.73 20.69 -11.07
CA VAL A 800 12.58 21.73 -10.46
C VAL A 800 11.79 22.61 -9.48
N LEU A 801 10.50 22.86 -9.74
CA LEU A 801 9.62 23.56 -8.80
C LEU A 801 9.39 22.76 -7.52
N LEU A 802 9.11 21.46 -7.62
CA LEU A 802 8.92 20.59 -6.45
C LEU A 802 10.22 20.45 -5.64
N ARG A 803 11.37 20.37 -6.29
CA ARG A 803 12.68 20.39 -5.62
C ARG A 803 12.92 21.71 -4.89
N MET A 804 12.72 22.85 -5.57
CA MET A 804 12.83 24.17 -4.93
C MET A 804 11.92 24.27 -3.71
N ILE A 805 10.70 23.74 -3.79
CA ILE A 805 9.79 23.73 -2.64
C ILE A 805 10.35 22.90 -1.50
N ALA A 806 10.79 21.66 -1.76
CA ALA A 806 11.29 20.77 -0.70
C ALA A 806 12.59 21.28 -0.05
N VAL A 807 13.53 21.78 -0.86
CA VAL A 807 14.89 22.14 -0.41
C VAL A 807 14.97 23.57 0.12
N ASP A 808 14.29 24.54 -0.51
CA ASP A 808 14.41 25.96 -0.15
C ASP A 808 13.17 26.54 0.55
N VAL A 809 11.96 26.04 0.27
CA VAL A 809 10.74 26.65 0.82
C VAL A 809 10.34 26.01 2.14
N LEU A 810 10.18 24.68 2.18
CA LEU A 810 9.73 23.95 3.37
C LEU A 810 10.60 24.22 4.62
N PRO A 811 11.95 24.19 4.56
CA PRO A 811 12.81 24.51 5.71
C PRO A 811 12.65 25.92 6.26
N ASN A 812 12.23 26.85 5.40
CA ASN A 812 12.16 28.27 5.70
C ASN A 812 10.72 28.74 5.96
N LEU A 813 9.74 27.83 6.10
CA LEU A 813 8.34 28.19 6.35
C LEU A 813 8.12 28.95 7.66
N SER A 814 8.99 28.78 8.66
CA SER A 814 8.97 29.56 9.91
C SER A 814 9.25 31.05 9.66
N GLY A 815 9.95 31.39 8.58
CA GLY A 815 10.20 32.77 8.12
C GLY A 815 8.92 33.54 7.76
N ARG A 816 7.76 32.87 7.67
CA ARG A 816 6.45 33.55 7.57
C ARG A 816 6.20 34.53 8.72
N ALA A 817 6.73 34.27 9.91
CA ALA A 817 6.61 35.18 11.05
C ALA A 817 7.34 36.51 10.81
N ASP A 818 8.56 36.45 10.24
CA ASP A 818 9.34 37.64 9.88
C ASP A 818 8.63 38.45 8.80
N TRP A 819 8.13 37.78 7.77
CA TRP A 819 7.35 38.44 6.72
C TRP A 819 6.07 39.06 7.27
N SER A 820 5.33 38.34 8.12
CA SER A 820 4.12 38.89 8.75
C SER A 820 4.42 40.18 9.51
N LYS A 821 5.51 40.21 10.29
CA LYS A 821 5.98 41.40 10.98
C LYS A 821 6.37 42.52 10.01
N PHE A 822 7.05 42.19 8.91
CA PHE A 822 7.41 43.15 7.85
C PHE A 822 6.15 43.78 7.22
N ILE A 823 5.16 42.97 6.84
CA ILE A 823 3.88 43.45 6.28
C ILE A 823 3.18 44.38 7.27
N GLN A 824 3.05 43.97 8.54
CA GLN A 824 2.39 44.79 9.56
C GLN A 824 3.09 46.12 9.79
N THR A 825 4.44 46.13 9.77
CA THR A 825 5.23 47.32 10.05
C THR A 825 5.24 48.30 8.87
N GLN A 826 5.45 47.80 7.64
CA GLN A 826 5.65 48.64 6.46
C GLN A 826 4.35 48.90 5.68
N HIS A 827 3.38 47.99 5.78
CA HIS A 827 2.19 47.96 4.93
C HIS A 827 0.91 47.58 5.68
N GLY A 828 0.81 47.78 7.01
CA GLY A 828 -0.27 47.26 7.85
C GLY A 828 -1.71 47.66 7.49
N ALA A 829 -1.91 48.64 6.60
CA ALA A 829 -3.23 49.09 6.14
C ALA A 829 -3.52 48.78 4.65
N HIS A 830 -2.84 47.79 4.07
CA HIS A 830 -3.05 47.39 2.68
C HIS A 830 -4.40 46.69 2.43
N THR A 831 -4.89 46.73 1.20
CA THR A 831 -6.25 46.26 0.86
C THR A 831 -6.40 44.74 0.71
N LYS A 832 -5.31 43.98 0.89
CA LYS A 832 -5.26 42.50 0.74
C LYS A 832 -4.99 41.78 2.05
N ASP A 833 -5.29 42.41 3.17
CA ASP A 833 -4.99 41.93 4.52
C ASP A 833 -5.60 40.56 4.85
N ARG A 834 -6.72 40.19 4.20
CA ARG A 834 -7.31 38.85 4.31
C ARG A 834 -6.46 37.75 3.70
N ASN A 835 -5.39 38.06 2.97
CA ASN A 835 -4.51 37.06 2.39
C ASN A 835 -3.11 37.09 3.01
N ASN A 836 -2.93 37.70 4.18
CA ASN A 836 -1.60 37.90 4.77
C ASN A 836 -0.83 36.59 4.98
N GLU A 837 -1.49 35.53 5.41
CA GLU A 837 -0.84 34.23 5.53
C GLU A 837 -0.36 33.71 4.17
N HIS A 838 -1.20 33.84 3.14
CA HIS A 838 -0.88 33.44 1.78
C HIS A 838 0.28 34.27 1.18
N ILE A 839 0.26 35.58 1.38
CA ILE A 839 1.31 36.49 0.95
C ILE A 839 2.63 36.10 1.63
N CYS A 840 2.63 35.81 2.94
CA CYS A 840 3.84 35.37 3.64
C CYS A 840 4.40 34.07 3.05
N THR A 841 3.55 33.08 2.76
CA THR A 841 3.97 31.84 2.08
C THR A 841 4.54 32.13 0.69
N MET A 842 3.88 32.99 -0.08
CA MET A 842 4.35 33.42 -1.39
C MET A 842 5.70 34.14 -1.34
N LEU A 843 6.00 34.89 -0.29
CA LEU A 843 7.28 35.58 -0.14
C LEU A 843 8.43 34.61 0.12
N ILE A 844 8.23 33.54 0.90
CA ILE A 844 9.22 32.47 1.04
C ILE A 844 9.47 31.76 -0.30
N ILE A 845 8.41 31.48 -1.06
CA ILE A 845 8.53 30.92 -2.41
C ILE A 845 9.28 31.89 -3.34
N LEU A 846 8.98 33.18 -3.25
CA LEU A 846 9.59 34.22 -4.07
C LEU A 846 11.08 34.36 -3.76
N GLU A 847 11.50 34.30 -2.49
CA GLU A 847 12.91 34.27 -2.12
C GLU A 847 13.65 33.10 -2.80
N ALA A 848 13.07 31.90 -2.75
CA ALA A 848 13.64 30.72 -3.40
C ALA A 848 13.68 30.84 -4.93
N LEU A 849 12.67 31.47 -5.53
CA LEU A 849 12.58 31.73 -6.96
C LEU A 849 13.62 32.76 -7.42
N LEU A 850 13.81 33.86 -6.67
CA LEU A 850 14.73 34.95 -6.99
C LEU A 850 16.20 34.54 -6.91
N LYS A 851 16.55 33.54 -6.08
CA LYS A 851 17.89 32.93 -6.10
C LYS A 851 18.25 32.31 -7.46
N ARG A 852 17.23 31.93 -8.25
CA ARG A 852 17.39 31.22 -9.53
C ARG A 852 17.05 32.09 -10.73
N LEU A 853 16.07 32.97 -10.56
CA LEU A 853 15.60 33.95 -11.54
C LEU A 853 15.64 35.34 -10.87
N PRO A 854 16.83 35.96 -10.73
CA PRO A 854 16.92 37.29 -10.15
C PRO A 854 16.27 38.35 -11.05
N LEU A 855 15.84 39.46 -10.46
CA LEU A 855 15.39 40.62 -11.23
C LEU A 855 16.56 41.16 -12.08
N LYS A 856 16.25 41.57 -13.31
CA LYS A 856 17.26 42.08 -14.23
C LYS A 856 17.85 43.38 -13.68
N ASN A 857 19.18 43.46 -13.62
CA ASN A 857 19.94 44.60 -13.10
C ASN A 857 19.68 44.91 -11.61
N ASP A 858 19.37 43.88 -10.81
CA ASP A 858 19.17 44.00 -9.37
C ASP A 858 20.14 43.08 -8.62
N ASP A 859 21.19 43.66 -8.03
CA ASP A 859 22.24 42.95 -7.31
C ASP A 859 21.94 42.74 -5.82
N ARG A 860 20.76 43.18 -5.35
CA ARG A 860 20.36 43.01 -3.94
C ARG A 860 20.17 41.53 -3.60
N PRO A 861 20.32 41.13 -2.33
CA PRO A 861 19.95 39.79 -1.89
C PRO A 861 18.49 39.44 -2.22
N ALA A 862 18.20 38.16 -2.46
CA ALA A 862 16.87 37.68 -2.85
C ALA A 862 15.74 38.12 -1.87
N LYS A 863 16.02 38.18 -0.57
CA LYS A 863 15.08 38.65 0.46
C LYS A 863 14.74 40.14 0.32
N GLU A 864 15.70 40.98 -0.02
CA GLU A 864 15.47 42.41 -0.27
C GLU A 864 14.71 42.64 -1.57
N GLN A 865 15.05 41.89 -2.63
CA GLN A 865 14.31 41.89 -3.89
C GLN A 865 12.84 41.47 -3.66
N ALA A 866 12.60 40.43 -2.85
CA ALA A 866 11.27 39.99 -2.47
C ALA A 866 10.47 41.09 -1.74
N GLY A 867 11.10 41.79 -0.79
CA GLY A 867 10.48 42.92 -0.07
C GLY A 867 10.12 44.08 -1.00
N ALA A 868 10.98 44.40 -1.98
CA ALA A 868 10.70 45.43 -2.98
C ALA A 868 9.53 45.04 -3.91
N LEU A 869 9.50 43.79 -4.37
CA LEU A 869 8.39 43.24 -5.17
C LEU A 869 7.07 43.28 -4.40
N MET A 870 7.09 42.91 -3.12
CA MET A 870 5.92 42.97 -2.25
C MET A 870 5.36 44.40 -2.12
N GLY A 871 6.23 45.38 -1.85
CA GLY A 871 5.82 46.78 -1.76
C GLY A 871 5.21 47.29 -3.06
N TRP A 872 5.77 46.88 -4.20
CA TRP A 872 5.20 47.17 -5.51
C TRP A 872 3.83 46.51 -5.70
N TRP A 873 3.67 45.23 -5.36
CA TRP A 873 2.39 44.51 -5.49
C TRP A 873 1.28 45.16 -4.66
N ILE A 874 1.58 45.53 -3.40
CA ILE A 874 0.62 46.21 -2.54
C ILE A 874 0.21 47.56 -3.12
N THR A 875 1.16 48.36 -3.58
CA THR A 875 0.87 49.66 -4.19
C THR A 875 -0.03 49.49 -5.41
N TYR A 876 0.32 48.55 -6.29
CA TYR A 876 -0.46 48.21 -7.48
C TYR A 876 -1.90 47.78 -7.13
N TRP A 877 -2.09 46.90 -6.14
CA TRP A 877 -3.44 46.45 -5.76
C TRP A 877 -4.26 47.55 -5.09
N ASN A 878 -3.66 48.34 -4.19
CA ASN A 878 -4.35 49.44 -3.53
C ASN A 878 -4.88 50.46 -4.55
N GLU A 879 -4.08 50.82 -5.56
CA GLU A 879 -4.47 51.74 -6.63
C GLU A 879 -5.62 51.20 -7.48
N ARG A 880 -5.56 49.91 -7.84
CA ARG A 880 -6.60 49.26 -8.65
C ARG A 880 -7.89 49.06 -7.89
N GLU A 881 -7.83 48.74 -6.61
CA GLU A 881 -9.03 48.68 -5.77
C GLU A 881 -9.67 50.05 -5.57
N LYS A 882 -8.86 51.10 -5.36
CA LYS A 882 -9.35 52.48 -5.30
C LYS A 882 -10.08 52.85 -6.59
N THR A 883 -9.47 52.53 -7.74
CA THR A 883 -10.07 52.77 -9.06
C THR A 883 -11.36 51.97 -9.27
N THR A 884 -11.35 50.68 -8.92
CA THR A 884 -12.51 49.79 -9.06
C THR A 884 -13.67 50.20 -8.16
N SER A 885 -13.37 50.61 -6.93
CA SER A 885 -14.37 51.10 -5.96
C SER A 885 -15.06 52.35 -6.48
N VAL A 886 -14.34 53.22 -7.19
CA VAL A 886 -14.91 54.40 -7.85
C VAL A 886 -15.71 53.99 -9.09
N THR A 887 -15.16 53.21 -10.02
CA THR A 887 -15.80 52.91 -11.31
C THR A 887 -17.03 51.99 -11.21
N SER A 888 -17.09 51.12 -10.21
CA SER A 888 -18.19 50.16 -10.03
C SER A 888 -19.28 50.61 -9.05
N ASN A 889 -19.15 51.80 -8.47
CA ASN A 889 -20.12 52.32 -7.51
C ASN A 889 -21.38 52.81 -8.21
N THR A 890 -22.50 52.14 -7.97
CA THR A 890 -23.79 52.47 -8.58
C THR A 890 -24.30 53.87 -8.23
N LEU A 891 -24.08 54.33 -6.99
CA LEU A 891 -24.49 55.69 -6.57
C LEU A 891 -23.69 56.73 -7.34
N LEU A 892 -22.36 56.55 -7.40
CA LEU A 892 -21.46 57.46 -8.08
C LEU A 892 -21.75 57.51 -9.58
N THR A 893 -21.96 56.36 -10.23
CA THR A 893 -22.32 56.29 -11.66
C THR A 893 -23.64 57.00 -11.96
N MET A 894 -24.66 56.79 -11.12
CA MET A 894 -25.96 57.46 -11.30
C MET A 894 -25.86 58.97 -11.06
N MET A 895 -25.11 59.39 -10.04
CA MET A 895 -24.86 60.79 -9.73
C MET A 895 -24.07 61.48 -10.84
N ASP A 896 -23.00 60.86 -11.36
CA ASP A 896 -22.17 61.39 -12.45
C ASP A 896 -22.94 61.46 -13.78
N GLY A 897 -23.73 60.44 -14.09
CA GLY A 897 -24.60 60.43 -15.26
C GLY A 897 -25.61 61.58 -15.23
N LEU A 898 -26.28 61.74 -14.08
CA LEU A 898 -27.19 62.85 -13.85
C LEU A 898 -26.48 64.20 -13.98
N ALA A 899 -25.35 64.39 -13.31
CA ALA A 899 -24.63 65.65 -13.31
C ALA A 899 -24.14 66.04 -14.71
N LYS A 900 -23.66 65.08 -15.52
CA LYS A 900 -23.29 65.30 -16.92
C LYS A 900 -24.48 65.70 -17.77
N GLU A 901 -25.63 65.05 -17.59
CA GLU A 901 -26.85 65.39 -18.33
C GLU A 901 -27.31 66.81 -17.98
N ILE A 902 -27.35 67.16 -16.70
CA ILE A 902 -27.69 68.52 -16.23
C ILE A 902 -26.69 69.55 -16.75
N MET A 903 -25.38 69.28 -16.68
CA MET A 903 -24.37 70.17 -17.25
C MET A 903 -24.55 70.38 -18.76
N THR A 904 -24.96 69.34 -19.49
CA THR A 904 -25.26 69.43 -20.93
C THR A 904 -26.50 70.29 -21.18
N LYS A 905 -27.56 70.11 -20.38
CA LYS A 905 -28.78 70.93 -20.45
C LYS A 905 -28.54 72.40 -20.10
N ILE A 906 -27.73 72.68 -19.07
CA ILE A 906 -27.33 74.04 -18.70
C ILE A 906 -26.52 74.70 -19.83
N LYS A 907 -25.58 73.98 -20.45
CA LYS A 907 -24.83 74.48 -21.62
C LYS A 907 -25.74 74.75 -22.82
N GLY A 908 -26.73 73.89 -23.08
CA GLY A 908 -27.69 74.06 -24.17
C GLY A 908 -28.73 75.15 -23.94
N ALA A 909 -28.99 75.53 -22.68
CA ALA A 909 -29.96 76.56 -22.31
C ALA A 909 -29.44 78.00 -22.49
N GLY A 910 -28.15 78.22 -22.73
CA GLY A 910 -27.56 79.55 -22.94
C GLY A 910 -27.79 80.51 -21.78
N ASP A 911 -28.21 81.75 -22.08
CA ASP A 911 -28.46 82.82 -21.10
C ASP A 911 -29.79 82.68 -20.32
N ASN A 912 -30.57 81.62 -20.51
CA ASN A 912 -31.82 81.37 -19.77
C ASN A 912 -31.63 80.91 -18.31
N CYS A 913 -30.44 81.14 -17.72
CA CYS A 913 -30.18 80.89 -16.31
C CYS A 913 -30.29 82.20 -15.53
N SER A 914 -31.13 82.25 -14.48
CA SER A 914 -31.24 83.44 -13.64
C SER A 914 -30.14 83.48 -12.58
N PHE A 915 -29.52 84.66 -12.39
CA PHE A 915 -28.63 84.89 -11.26
C PHE A 915 -29.48 85.23 -10.03
N SER A 916 -29.25 84.52 -8.92
CA SER A 916 -29.82 84.90 -7.63
C SER A 916 -28.81 84.72 -6.52
N ALA A 917 -28.80 85.66 -5.56
CA ALA A 917 -28.05 85.51 -4.32
C ALA A 917 -28.84 84.59 -3.39
N HIS A 918 -28.45 83.32 -3.28
CA HIS A 918 -29.20 82.36 -2.47
C HIS A 918 -28.72 82.35 -1.00
N PRO A 919 -29.60 82.60 0.01
CA PRO A 919 -29.21 82.73 1.41
C PRO A 919 -28.51 81.50 2.01
N GLU A 920 -28.82 80.29 1.51
CA GLU A 920 -28.26 79.01 1.99
C GLU A 920 -26.81 78.75 1.51
N PHE A 921 -26.25 79.58 0.62
CA PHE A 921 -24.89 79.41 0.07
C PHE A 921 -23.81 80.20 0.85
N LYS A 922 -24.15 80.76 2.01
CA LYS A 922 -23.22 81.48 2.91
C LYS A 922 -22.27 80.59 3.74
N ALA A 923 -22.34 79.25 3.60
CA ALA A 923 -21.53 78.33 4.41
C ALA A 923 -20.12 78.15 3.80
N PRO A 924 -19.03 78.25 4.59
CA PRO A 924 -17.69 77.97 4.09
C PRO A 924 -17.52 76.48 3.78
N TYR A 925 -16.89 76.16 2.64
CA TYR A 925 -16.51 74.79 2.32
C TYR A 925 -15.55 74.23 3.40
N PRO A 926 -15.56 72.91 3.66
CA PRO A 926 -14.64 72.29 4.61
C PRO A 926 -13.17 72.58 4.26
N LYS A 927 -12.33 72.86 5.26
CA LYS A 927 -10.88 73.02 5.09
C LYS A 927 -10.30 71.77 4.40
N GLY A 928 -9.61 71.96 3.28
CA GLY A 928 -9.04 70.90 2.45
C GLY A 928 -9.72 70.68 1.08
N ALA A 929 -10.86 71.33 0.82
CA ALA A 929 -11.58 71.23 -0.46
C ALA A 929 -11.29 72.38 -1.44
N ILE A 930 -10.42 73.32 -1.06
CA ILE A 930 -10.03 74.49 -1.84
C ILE A 930 -8.51 74.63 -1.62
N GLY A 931 -7.73 74.74 -2.69
CA GLY A 931 -6.36 75.25 -2.58
C GLY A 931 -6.41 76.61 -1.88
N GLU A 932 -5.55 76.84 -0.90
CA GLU A 932 -5.57 78.08 -0.11
C GLU A 932 -5.31 79.30 -1.00
N THR A 933 -6.37 79.93 -1.51
CA THR A 933 -6.46 81.36 -1.88
C THR A 933 -7.85 81.64 -2.47
N ALA A 934 -8.46 82.76 -2.07
CA ALA A 934 -9.73 83.32 -2.55
C ALA A 934 -11.07 82.73 -1.99
N MET A 935 -11.34 82.98 -0.71
CA MET A 935 -12.72 83.32 -0.30
C MET A 935 -12.82 84.83 -0.09
N ASN A 936 -13.40 85.55 -1.05
CA ASN A 936 -13.80 86.94 -0.84
C ASN A 936 -15.07 86.98 0.03
N GLU A 937 -15.17 87.97 0.91
CA GLU A 937 -16.29 88.24 1.84
C GLU A 937 -17.67 88.46 1.15
N GLN A 938 -17.77 88.29 -0.17
CA GLN A 938 -18.98 88.50 -0.97
C GLN A 938 -19.78 87.23 -1.30
N GLY A 939 -19.31 86.03 -0.91
CA GLY A 939 -20.01 84.77 -1.18
C GLY A 939 -19.94 84.32 -2.64
N VAL A 940 -20.02 83.01 -2.88
CA VAL A 940 -19.96 82.45 -4.23
C VAL A 940 -21.26 82.78 -4.97
N GLN A 941 -21.17 83.56 -6.06
CA GLN A 941 -22.30 83.75 -6.97
C GLN A 941 -22.59 82.45 -7.73
N VAL A 942 -23.86 82.06 -7.78
CA VAL A 942 -24.36 80.85 -8.45
C VAL A 942 -25.43 81.21 -9.48
N LYS A 943 -25.38 80.55 -10.65
CA LYS A 943 -26.49 80.52 -11.60
C LYS A 943 -27.50 79.47 -11.15
N VAL A 944 -28.78 79.83 -11.09
CA VAL A 944 -29.86 78.89 -10.75
C VAL A 944 -30.49 78.40 -12.04
N TYR A 945 -30.59 77.08 -12.16
CA TYR A 945 -31.22 76.39 -13.28
C TYR A 945 -32.31 75.46 -12.76
N PHE A 946 -33.57 75.74 -13.11
CA PHE A 946 -34.69 74.84 -12.85
C PHE A 946 -34.90 73.94 -14.05
N ASP A 947 -34.73 72.63 -13.87
CA ASP A 947 -35.00 71.66 -14.92
C ASP A 947 -36.47 71.21 -14.87
N ASN A 948 -37.21 71.45 -15.95
CA ASN A 948 -38.65 71.12 -16.04
C ASN A 948 -38.94 69.61 -16.05
N GLU A 949 -38.00 68.79 -16.55
CA GLU A 949 -38.14 67.33 -16.62
C GLU A 949 -37.89 66.70 -15.25
N TYR A 950 -36.84 67.14 -14.57
CA TYR A 950 -36.47 66.68 -13.25
C TYR A 950 -37.24 67.38 -12.13
N ARG A 951 -37.89 68.51 -12.40
CA ARG A 951 -38.60 69.36 -11.42
C ARG A 951 -37.73 69.69 -10.20
N GLN A 952 -36.47 70.03 -10.45
CA GLN A 952 -35.46 70.25 -9.42
C GLN A 952 -34.59 71.45 -9.81
N GLU A 953 -34.22 72.24 -8.80
CA GLU A 953 -33.25 73.33 -8.95
C GLU A 953 -31.82 72.81 -8.81
N PHE A 954 -30.98 73.24 -9.74
CA PHE A 954 -29.54 73.03 -9.76
C PHE A 954 -28.81 74.38 -9.75
N PHE A 955 -27.66 74.41 -9.10
CA PHE A 955 -26.89 75.63 -8.86
C PHE A 955 -25.50 75.46 -9.48
N LEU A 956 -25.10 76.33 -10.40
CA LEU A 956 -23.78 76.30 -11.01
C LEU A 956 -22.95 77.48 -10.52
N THR A 957 -21.79 77.22 -9.92
CA THR A 957 -20.87 78.27 -9.46
C THR A 957 -20.16 78.95 -10.64
N ASN A 958 -19.73 80.20 -10.44
CA ASN A 958 -18.87 80.90 -11.37
C ASN A 958 -17.54 80.14 -11.58
N LYS A 959 -16.89 80.39 -12.72
CA LYS A 959 -15.54 79.86 -13.01
C LYS A 959 -14.57 80.35 -11.94
N MET A 960 -13.86 79.43 -11.29
CA MET A 960 -12.82 79.69 -10.29
C MET A 960 -11.48 79.18 -10.82
N GLN A 961 -10.40 79.93 -10.64
CA GLN A 961 -9.04 79.47 -10.94
C GLN A 961 -8.40 78.91 -9.67
N GLU A 962 -7.85 77.70 -9.76
CA GLU A 962 -7.06 77.08 -8.69
C GLU A 962 -5.68 76.72 -9.24
N VAL A 963 -4.63 77.00 -8.46
CA VAL A 963 -3.26 76.57 -8.75
C VAL A 963 -3.06 75.19 -8.13
N VAL A 964 -2.71 74.20 -8.96
CA VAL A 964 -2.45 72.83 -8.51
C VAL A 964 -0.95 72.62 -8.47
N MET A 965 -0.39 72.46 -7.26
CA MET A 965 1.03 72.13 -7.09
C MET A 965 1.28 70.68 -7.49
N ASP A 966 2.06 70.48 -8.55
CA ASP A 966 2.61 69.18 -8.94
C ASP A 966 4.10 69.13 -8.53
N LYS A 967 4.59 67.99 -8.06
CA LYS A 967 5.96 67.89 -7.51
C LYS A 967 7.05 67.91 -8.59
N ASP A 968 6.67 67.72 -9.86
CA ASP A 968 7.61 67.52 -10.96
C ASP A 968 7.41 68.50 -12.16
N VAL A 969 6.47 69.47 -12.11
CA VAL A 969 6.20 70.44 -13.20
C VAL A 969 5.75 71.81 -12.64
N GLU A 970 6.10 72.92 -13.30
CA GLU A 970 5.64 74.29 -12.97
C GLU A 970 4.12 74.39 -12.74
N ASP A 971 3.72 75.22 -11.77
CA ASP A 971 2.36 75.46 -11.30
C ASP A 971 1.35 75.69 -12.45
N ILE A 972 0.46 74.73 -12.69
CA ILE A 972 -0.59 74.84 -13.72
C ILE A 972 -1.85 75.46 -13.08
N ALA A 973 -2.22 76.66 -13.52
CA ALA A 973 -3.51 77.26 -13.21
C ALA A 973 -4.62 76.53 -13.98
N ARG A 974 -5.59 75.94 -13.26
CA ARG A 974 -6.75 75.26 -13.86
C ARG A 974 -8.04 75.95 -13.47
N THR A 975 -8.94 76.13 -14.45
CA THR A 975 -10.26 76.74 -14.24
C THR A 975 -11.30 75.65 -13.94
N PHE A 976 -12.11 75.84 -12.89
CA PHE A 976 -13.13 74.89 -12.46
C PHE A 976 -14.49 75.55 -12.23
N GLN A 977 -15.55 74.76 -12.37
CA GLN A 977 -16.90 75.09 -11.91
C GLN A 977 -17.45 73.94 -11.07
N ARG A 978 -18.42 74.24 -10.21
CA ARG A 978 -19.12 73.27 -9.36
C ARG A 978 -20.63 73.31 -9.63
N LEU A 979 -21.21 72.14 -9.84
CA LEU A 979 -22.66 71.92 -9.89
C LEU A 979 -23.13 71.45 -8.51
N GLU A 980 -24.07 72.16 -7.93
CA GLU A 980 -24.65 71.84 -6.63
C GLU A 980 -26.17 71.65 -6.71
N PHE A 981 -26.73 70.83 -5.84
CA PHE A 981 -28.18 70.73 -5.66
C PHE A 981 -28.51 70.22 -4.26
N ILE A 982 -29.71 70.57 -3.81
CA ILE A 982 -30.23 70.30 -2.47
C ILE A 982 -31.47 69.44 -2.63
N ILE A 983 -31.48 68.27 -2.01
CA ILE A 983 -32.53 67.27 -2.28
C ILE A 983 -32.72 66.31 -1.09
N THR A 984 -33.95 65.86 -0.85
CA THR A 984 -34.22 64.74 0.07
C THR A 984 -33.90 63.40 -0.59
N SER A 985 -33.73 62.34 0.20
CA SER A 985 -33.54 60.98 -0.36
C SER A 985 -34.74 60.49 -1.18
N ALA A 986 -35.96 60.95 -0.87
CA ALA A 986 -37.17 60.59 -1.60
C ALA A 986 -37.26 61.32 -2.96
N GLU A 987 -36.91 62.59 -2.98
CA GLU A 987 -36.82 63.37 -4.22
C GLU A 987 -35.67 62.85 -5.11
N LEU A 988 -34.49 62.55 -4.55
CA LEU A 988 -33.37 62.00 -5.31
C LEU A 988 -33.69 60.64 -5.90
N TYR A 989 -34.41 59.79 -5.17
CA TYR A 989 -34.91 58.52 -5.68
C TYR A 989 -35.85 58.73 -6.87
N THR A 990 -36.77 59.69 -6.76
CA THR A 990 -37.70 60.06 -7.85
C THR A 990 -36.96 60.61 -9.05
N LEU A 991 -35.92 61.41 -8.82
CA LEU A 991 -35.08 62.02 -9.83
C LEU A 991 -34.28 60.94 -10.58
N PHE A 992 -33.71 59.97 -9.86
CA PHE A 992 -33.09 58.78 -10.44
C PHE A 992 -34.07 57.93 -11.26
N ASN A 993 -35.33 57.77 -10.82
CA ASN A 993 -36.33 57.08 -11.65
C ASN A 993 -36.56 57.77 -13.00
N ARG A 994 -36.59 59.11 -13.01
CA ARG A 994 -36.73 59.88 -14.26
C ARG A 994 -35.48 59.77 -15.13
N PHE A 995 -34.30 59.93 -14.54
CA PHE A 995 -33.02 59.80 -15.24
C PHE A 995 -32.89 58.41 -15.87
N CYS A 996 -33.11 57.35 -15.10
CA CYS A 996 -33.07 55.98 -15.59
C CYS A 996 -34.08 55.73 -16.71
N LYS A 997 -35.30 56.24 -16.59
CA LYS A 997 -36.32 56.15 -17.65
C LYS A 997 -35.86 56.84 -18.95
N GLY A 998 -35.26 58.03 -18.85
CA GLY A 998 -34.71 58.76 -20.00
C GLY A 998 -33.56 58.04 -20.70
N GLN A 999 -32.74 57.30 -19.93
CA GLN A 999 -31.61 56.51 -20.43
C GLN A 999 -31.99 55.06 -20.81
N GLY A 1000 -33.26 54.66 -20.70
CA GLY A 1000 -33.73 53.30 -21.00
C GLY A 1000 -33.23 52.22 -20.01
N ILE A 1001 -32.80 52.61 -18.81
CA ILE A 1001 -32.28 51.71 -17.76
C ILE A 1001 -33.24 51.68 -16.55
N ARG A 1002 -33.09 50.69 -15.66
CA ARG A 1002 -33.84 50.64 -14.39
C ARG A 1002 -33.07 51.31 -13.27
N ASN A 1003 -33.79 51.96 -12.35
CA ASN A 1003 -33.20 52.45 -11.10
C ASN A 1003 -32.69 51.26 -10.29
N SER A 1004 -31.44 51.35 -9.83
CA SER A 1004 -30.76 50.27 -9.11
C SER A 1004 -31.14 50.18 -7.63
N TYR A 1005 -31.91 51.14 -7.12
CA TYR A 1005 -32.40 51.16 -5.75
C TYR A 1005 -33.87 50.77 -5.69
N GLU A 1006 -34.28 49.99 -4.69
CA GLU A 1006 -35.67 49.55 -4.51
C GLU A 1006 -36.57 50.63 -3.87
N GLY A 1007 -35.97 51.65 -3.25
CA GLY A 1007 -36.70 52.74 -2.62
C GLY A 1007 -35.81 53.81 -1.99
N ALA A 1008 -36.43 54.90 -1.56
CA ALA A 1008 -35.75 56.06 -0.96
C ALA A 1008 -34.96 55.73 0.30
N SER A 1009 -35.40 54.75 1.10
CA SER A 1009 -34.71 54.31 2.32
C SER A 1009 -33.38 53.60 2.01
N ALA A 1010 -33.39 52.68 1.03
CA ALA A 1010 -32.18 51.97 0.58
C ALA A 1010 -31.15 52.95 -0.01
N LEU A 1011 -31.63 53.92 -0.80
CA LEU A 1011 -30.79 55.00 -1.33
C LEU A 1011 -30.22 55.88 -0.19
N ALA A 1012 -31.02 56.25 0.81
CA ALA A 1012 -30.56 57.04 1.95
C ALA A 1012 -29.46 56.34 2.77
N ALA A 1013 -29.57 55.02 2.96
CA ALA A 1013 -28.53 54.22 3.60
C ALA A 1013 -27.24 54.25 2.77
N ARG A 1014 -27.34 54.05 1.45
CA ARG A 1014 -26.18 54.03 0.57
C ARG A 1014 -25.45 55.38 0.49
N ILE A 1015 -26.17 56.50 0.47
CA ILE A 1015 -25.59 57.85 0.49
C ILE A 1015 -24.73 58.08 1.75
N ARG A 1016 -25.09 57.46 2.90
CA ARG A 1016 -24.30 57.53 4.13
C ARG A 1016 -23.04 56.67 4.05
N THR A 1017 -23.18 55.46 3.54
CA THR A 1017 -22.10 54.47 3.50
C THR A 1017 -21.02 54.81 2.47
N ASP A 1018 -21.39 55.37 1.33
CA ASP A 1018 -20.49 55.58 0.20
C ASP A 1018 -19.84 56.97 0.16
N LYS A 1019 -19.80 57.69 1.29
CA LYS A 1019 -19.30 59.06 1.36
C LYS A 1019 -17.88 59.18 0.80
N ASP A 1020 -16.98 58.31 1.24
CA ASP A 1020 -15.56 58.36 0.86
C ASP A 1020 -15.39 58.04 -0.64
N VAL A 1021 -16.19 57.10 -1.17
CA VAL A 1021 -16.20 56.75 -2.59
C VAL A 1021 -16.73 57.91 -3.45
N MET A 1022 -17.76 58.60 -2.96
CA MET A 1022 -18.31 59.80 -3.60
C MET A 1022 -17.27 60.95 -3.61
N GLU A 1023 -16.55 61.15 -2.50
CA GLU A 1023 -15.45 62.12 -2.39
C GLU A 1023 -14.30 61.83 -3.34
N MET A 1024 -13.86 60.56 -3.42
CA MET A 1024 -12.88 60.13 -4.42
C MET A 1024 -13.37 60.32 -5.85
N GLY A 1025 -14.68 60.16 -6.07
CA GLY A 1025 -15.36 60.47 -7.32
C GLY A 1025 -15.52 61.97 -7.61
N GLY A 1026 -15.01 62.88 -6.78
CA GLY A 1026 -15.10 64.33 -6.99
C GLY A 1026 -16.43 64.97 -6.55
N TRP A 1027 -17.25 64.24 -5.79
CA TRP A 1027 -18.44 64.78 -5.12
C TRP A 1027 -18.09 65.25 -3.71
N THR A 1028 -18.77 66.27 -3.22
CA THR A 1028 -18.57 66.80 -1.86
C THR A 1028 -19.92 66.96 -1.18
N TYR A 1029 -19.99 66.55 0.09
CA TYR A 1029 -21.15 66.77 0.95
C TYR A 1029 -20.97 68.11 1.68
N ILE A 1030 -21.89 69.05 1.47
CA ILE A 1030 -21.79 70.36 2.11
C ILE A 1030 -22.63 70.35 3.39
N SER A 1031 -21.95 70.38 4.53
CA SER A 1031 -22.59 70.44 5.85
C SER A 1031 -23.11 71.85 6.18
N PRO A 1032 -24.20 71.99 6.96
CA PRO A 1032 -24.65 73.29 7.47
C PRO A 1032 -23.62 73.93 8.41
N ALA A 1033 -23.57 75.27 8.42
CA ALA A 1033 -22.61 76.05 9.20
C ALA A 1033 -22.61 75.66 10.70
N GLY A 1034 -21.43 75.38 11.26
CA GLY A 1034 -21.23 75.09 12.69
C GLY A 1034 -21.36 73.62 13.11
N LYS A 1035 -21.62 72.67 12.20
CA LYS A 1035 -21.73 71.22 12.53
C LYS A 1035 -20.81 70.36 11.65
N LYS A 1036 -19.52 70.25 12.03
CA LYS A 1036 -18.58 69.31 11.40
C LYS A 1036 -19.07 67.86 11.59
N GLY A 1037 -19.12 67.09 10.50
CA GLY A 1037 -19.47 65.66 10.52
C GLY A 1037 -20.94 65.32 10.27
N HIS A 1038 -21.84 66.31 10.16
CA HIS A 1038 -23.24 66.07 9.80
C HIS A 1038 -23.49 66.32 8.30
N ASN A 1039 -23.87 65.27 7.58
CA ASN A 1039 -24.09 65.31 6.13
C ASN A 1039 -25.53 65.73 5.72
N GLN A 1040 -26.39 66.04 6.69
CA GLN A 1040 -27.78 66.47 6.45
C GLN A 1040 -28.08 67.78 7.18
N TYR A 1041 -29.01 68.57 6.63
CA TYR A 1041 -29.54 69.77 7.29
C TYR A 1041 -31.07 69.84 7.18
N ARG A 1042 -31.69 70.63 8.07
CA ARG A 1042 -33.14 70.70 8.23
C ARG A 1042 -33.65 72.05 7.70
N LYS A 1043 -34.51 72.03 6.69
CA LYS A 1043 -35.18 73.24 6.17
C LYS A 1043 -36.43 73.55 7.02
N SER A 1044 -36.91 74.80 6.99
CA SER A 1044 -38.17 75.22 7.62
C SER A 1044 -39.33 74.34 7.14
N GLY A 1045 -39.73 73.33 7.94
CA GLY A 1045 -40.68 72.29 7.54
C GLY A 1045 -40.36 70.89 8.08
N GLY A 1046 -39.17 70.68 8.65
CA GLY A 1046 -38.91 69.54 9.53
C GLY A 1046 -38.23 68.32 8.90
N GLN A 1047 -38.10 68.25 7.57
CA GLN A 1047 -37.44 67.16 6.84
C GLN A 1047 -35.93 67.38 6.66
N TRP A 1048 -35.18 66.28 6.49
CA TRP A 1048 -33.73 66.27 6.33
C TRP A 1048 -33.33 66.25 4.84
N TYR A 1049 -32.43 67.17 4.46
CA TYR A 1049 -31.93 67.35 3.10
C TYR A 1049 -30.44 67.05 3.01
N TRP A 1050 -30.00 66.65 1.82
CA TRP A 1050 -28.62 66.50 1.42
C TRP A 1050 -28.23 67.63 0.47
N ARG A 1051 -27.01 68.17 0.60
CA ARG A 1051 -26.43 69.09 -0.38
C ARG A 1051 -25.21 68.45 -1.00
N PHE A 1052 -25.31 68.22 -2.31
CA PHE A 1052 -24.26 67.63 -3.12
C PHE A 1052 -23.57 68.71 -3.94
N SER A 1053 -22.26 68.58 -4.13
CA SER A 1053 -21.46 69.45 -5.00
C SER A 1053 -20.49 68.60 -5.81
N LYS A 1054 -20.56 68.70 -7.15
CA LYS A 1054 -19.66 68.01 -8.09
C LYS A 1054 -18.74 69.02 -8.76
N ARG A 1055 -17.44 68.75 -8.72
CA ARG A 1055 -16.41 69.53 -9.40
C ARG A 1055 -16.31 69.16 -10.89
N PHE A 1056 -16.23 70.16 -11.76
CA PHE A 1056 -15.97 70.05 -13.20
C PHE A 1056 -14.79 70.92 -13.59
N GLU A 1057 -13.79 70.34 -14.26
CA GLU A 1057 -12.73 71.09 -14.93
C GLU A 1057 -13.28 71.71 -16.20
N VAL A 1058 -13.06 73.01 -16.37
CA VAL A 1058 -13.48 73.76 -17.55
C VAL A 1058 -12.24 74.15 -18.30
N ARG A 1059 -12.05 73.55 -19.48
CA ARG A 1059 -11.08 74.05 -20.45
C ARG A 1059 -11.72 75.28 -21.10
N ASP A 1060 -11.03 76.41 -21.01
CA ASP A 1060 -11.40 77.61 -21.78
C ASP A 1060 -11.20 77.37 -23.28
#